data_AF-A0A948RYS4-F1
#
_entry.id   AF-A0A948RYS4-F1
#
_cell.length_a   1.000
_cell.length_b   1.000
_cell.length_c   1.000
_cell.angle_alpha   90.00
_cell.angle_beta   90.00
_cell.angle_gamma   90.00
#
_symmetry.space_group_name_H-M   'P 1'
#
loop_
_entity.id
_entity.type
_entity.pdbx_description
1 polymer ?
#
loop_
_entity_poly.entity_id
_entity_poly.type
_entity_poly.pdbx_seq_one_letter_code
_entity_poly.pdbx_strand_id
1 'polypeptide(L)'
;MSSQDSPIPFMFSAQGPLAQTLDNYRQRQQQLDMALAIEQAIKTNEVLVVEAGTGTGKTFAYLVPALLSGGKVIISTGTKTLQDQLFHRDIPAVRDALKVPVQVAMLKGRANYVCHFHVERASRDGRFSNRDDALYLQSIKQFLDSSKTGDKAELSSVPESATIWPLVTSTKDNCLGQECQHYKDCFVVAARKRAMESDVVVVNHHLFFADVALRDEGVAELLPAANSVIFDEAHQLPEIAGLFFGKDVSTSQLMELARDSEMAFVTVAKDCVQIQENAKLLEKSLRDFRLVFSFEGARMPVQKALALPRFEESFTAMQQALADLANILESQAARDPVLENCWQRALGLQQMMRDWKQVDEAEFVRWVEVYTQAVQLHATPLSVADSVASQIKRKVGAWIFTSATLAVKQDFSHYLQQMGLDQAKTALWNSPFNYQEQGVLYVPEGMPDPNNPIYSSEVAARALPVIQASQGRCFVLCTSLRAMREIYALLKEAFEQQGLEYPLLVQGESSRSELLERFRQLGNAVLVGSQSFWEGVDVRGEALSCVIIDKLPFSPPDDPVLAARIEQLNAQGKNAFMEYQLPYSVITLKQGAGRLIRDEHDRGVLMICDPRLISKSYGKRIWQSLPSFKRTRQLAEVQQFFSAQPAKV
;
A
#
# COMPACT_ATOMS: atom_id res chain seq x y z
N MET A 1 9.22 -5.98 -41.45
CA MET A 1 9.47 -4.55 -41.17
C MET A 1 10.89 -4.45 -40.65
N SER A 2 11.74 -3.62 -41.26
CA SER A 2 13.14 -3.45 -40.88
C SER A 2 13.26 -3.02 -39.41
N SER A 3 14.30 -3.48 -38.74
CA SER A 3 14.62 -3.25 -37.32
C SER A 3 15.03 -1.81 -36.97
N GLN A 4 14.63 -0.80 -37.75
CA GLN A 4 15.14 0.57 -37.61
C GLN A 4 14.11 1.65 -37.22
N ASP A 5 12.80 1.43 -37.38
CA ASP A 5 11.81 2.43 -36.97
C ASP A 5 10.96 1.90 -35.81
N SER A 6 11.14 2.48 -34.62
CA SER A 6 10.26 2.25 -33.48
C SER A 6 8.83 2.65 -33.86
N PRO A 7 7.80 1.81 -33.59
CA PRO A 7 6.41 2.18 -33.84
C PRO A 7 5.89 3.22 -32.82
N ILE A 8 6.60 3.43 -31.71
CA ILE A 8 6.15 4.23 -30.57
C ILE A 8 5.83 5.69 -30.93
N PRO A 9 6.67 6.43 -31.68
CA PRO A 9 6.36 7.80 -32.07
C PRO A 9 5.03 7.95 -32.82
N PHE A 10 4.70 6.99 -33.70
CA PHE A 10 3.41 6.97 -34.37
C PHE A 10 2.27 6.69 -33.39
N MET A 11 2.46 5.76 -32.43
CA MET A 11 1.42 5.41 -31.44
C MET A 11 0.94 6.61 -30.60
N PHE A 12 1.87 7.48 -30.21
CA PHE A 12 1.61 8.69 -29.41
C PHE A 12 1.39 9.96 -30.26
N SER A 13 1.41 9.87 -31.59
CA SER A 13 1.19 11.03 -32.44
C SER A 13 -0.26 11.52 -32.38
N ALA A 14 -0.49 12.80 -32.72
CA ALA A 14 -1.84 13.37 -32.81
C ALA A 14 -2.75 12.66 -33.83
N GLN A 15 -2.19 11.93 -34.81
CA GLN A 15 -2.96 11.09 -35.73
C GLN A 15 -2.86 9.58 -35.39
N GLY A 16 -2.20 9.23 -34.29
CA GLY A 16 -1.92 7.87 -33.88
C GLY A 16 -3.15 7.15 -33.28
N PRO A 17 -3.05 5.84 -33.06
CA PRO A 17 -4.18 5.03 -32.57
C PRO A 17 -4.70 5.45 -31.19
N LEU A 18 -3.83 5.96 -30.32
CA LEU A 18 -4.25 6.51 -29.02
C LEU A 18 -5.14 7.74 -29.20
N ALA A 19 -4.76 8.67 -30.07
CA ALA A 19 -5.54 9.88 -30.35
C ALA A 19 -6.91 9.58 -30.98
N GLN A 20 -7.00 8.50 -31.77
CA GLN A 20 -8.24 8.10 -32.44
C GLN A 20 -9.23 7.40 -31.51
N THR A 21 -8.73 6.76 -30.44
CA THR A 21 -9.54 5.88 -29.58
C THR A 21 -9.92 6.56 -28.26
N LEU A 22 -9.10 7.51 -27.79
CA LEU A 22 -9.23 8.10 -26.47
C LEU A 22 -9.76 9.53 -26.56
N ASP A 23 -10.90 9.77 -25.91
CA ASP A 23 -11.44 11.11 -25.76
C ASP A 23 -10.46 12.03 -25.02
N ASN A 24 -10.28 13.25 -25.54
CA ASN A 24 -9.40 14.28 -24.97
C ASN A 24 -7.90 13.87 -24.91
N TYR A 25 -7.45 12.93 -25.74
CA TYR A 25 -6.02 12.65 -25.86
C TYR A 25 -5.24 13.88 -26.36
N ARG A 26 -4.13 14.18 -25.69
CA ARG A 26 -3.17 15.20 -26.13
C ARG A 26 -1.78 14.58 -26.17
N GLN A 27 -1.10 14.81 -27.29
CA GLN A 27 0.29 14.40 -27.46
C GLN A 27 1.17 15.19 -26.49
N ARG A 28 2.03 14.50 -25.75
CA ARG A 28 3.00 15.09 -24.81
C ARG A 28 4.40 14.55 -25.10
N GLN A 29 5.36 15.44 -25.30
CA GLN A 29 6.74 15.03 -25.62
C GLN A 29 7.35 14.19 -24.50
N GLN A 30 7.11 14.56 -23.23
CA GLN A 30 7.57 13.83 -22.06
C GLN A 30 7.03 12.39 -22.00
N GLN A 31 5.79 12.17 -22.47
CA GLN A 31 5.18 10.85 -22.54
C GLN A 31 5.89 9.98 -23.58
N LEU A 32 6.17 10.55 -24.76
CA LEU A 32 6.87 9.89 -25.84
C LEU A 32 8.31 9.56 -25.45
N ASP A 33 9.04 10.52 -24.88
CA ASP A 33 10.42 10.33 -24.43
C ASP A 33 10.52 9.19 -23.39
N MET A 34 9.57 9.14 -22.43
CA MET A 34 9.49 8.06 -21.46
C MET A 34 9.21 6.70 -22.13
N ALA A 35 8.27 6.66 -23.08
CA ALA A 35 7.96 5.41 -23.79
C ALA A 35 9.15 4.88 -24.61
N LEU A 36 9.91 5.76 -25.26
CA LEU A 36 11.12 5.41 -26.00
C LEU A 36 12.24 4.92 -25.07
N ALA A 37 12.44 5.57 -23.92
CA ALA A 37 13.41 5.12 -22.92
C ALA A 37 13.07 3.71 -22.39
N ILE A 38 11.78 3.45 -22.13
CA ILE A 38 11.30 2.14 -21.67
C ILE A 38 11.46 1.08 -22.77
N GLU A 39 11.10 1.40 -24.02
CA GLU A 39 11.31 0.50 -25.15
C GLU A 39 12.77 0.09 -25.30
N GLN A 40 13.67 1.06 -25.21
CA GLN A 40 15.10 0.81 -25.28
C GLN A 40 15.54 -0.11 -24.14
N ALA A 41 15.13 0.18 -22.90
CA ALA A 41 15.46 -0.66 -21.75
C ALA A 41 14.94 -2.09 -21.90
N ILE A 42 13.72 -2.28 -22.42
CA ILE A 42 13.14 -3.60 -22.73
C ILE A 42 13.99 -4.32 -23.79
N LYS A 43 14.38 -3.64 -24.87
CA LYS A 43 15.19 -4.23 -25.95
C LYS A 43 16.59 -4.64 -25.49
N THR A 44 17.20 -3.89 -24.57
CA THR A 44 18.58 -4.11 -24.11
C THR A 44 18.69 -4.80 -22.75
N ASN A 45 17.57 -5.23 -22.16
CA ASN A 45 17.51 -5.86 -20.82
C ASN A 45 18.18 -4.99 -19.73
N GLU A 46 17.88 -3.70 -19.73
CA GLU A 46 18.49 -2.75 -18.79
C GLU A 46 17.62 -2.52 -17.56
N VAL A 47 18.27 -2.03 -16.49
CA VAL A 47 17.61 -1.47 -15.32
C VAL A 47 17.41 0.03 -15.54
N LEU A 48 16.17 0.48 -15.49
CA LEU A 48 15.77 1.86 -15.75
C LEU A 48 14.92 2.39 -14.58
N VAL A 49 15.33 3.51 -13.99
CA VAL A 49 14.60 4.21 -12.92
C VAL A 49 14.15 5.57 -13.44
N VAL A 50 12.85 5.84 -13.45
CA VAL A 50 12.30 7.07 -14.02
C VAL A 50 11.34 7.79 -13.09
N GLU A 51 11.55 9.10 -12.93
CA GLU A 51 10.56 10.01 -12.36
C GLU A 51 9.82 10.71 -13.50
N ALA A 52 8.50 10.58 -13.52
CA ALA A 52 7.66 11.31 -14.46
C ALA A 52 6.54 12.01 -13.69
N GLY A 53 6.51 13.34 -13.75
CA GLY A 53 5.55 14.16 -13.00
C GLY A 53 4.09 13.76 -13.22
N THR A 54 3.21 14.19 -12.30
CA THR A 54 1.77 14.01 -12.48
C THR A 54 1.32 14.65 -13.80
N GLY A 55 0.43 13.99 -14.53
CA GLY A 55 -0.06 14.46 -15.83
C GLY A 55 0.77 14.05 -17.04
N THR A 56 2.00 13.54 -16.87
CA THR A 56 2.85 13.09 -17.99
C THR A 56 2.27 11.90 -18.76
N GLY A 57 1.30 11.17 -18.19
CA GLY A 57 0.74 9.97 -18.82
C GLY A 57 1.63 8.73 -18.65
N LYS A 58 2.27 8.60 -17.48
CA LYS A 58 3.14 7.49 -17.07
C LYS A 58 2.61 6.12 -17.44
N THR A 59 1.36 5.86 -17.09
CA THR A 59 0.67 4.59 -17.31
C THR A 59 0.75 4.18 -18.77
N PHE A 60 0.38 5.07 -19.70
CA PHE A 60 0.42 4.72 -21.12
C PHE A 60 1.83 4.67 -21.66
N ALA A 61 2.74 5.51 -21.14
CA ALA A 61 4.15 5.51 -21.52
C ALA A 61 4.84 4.18 -21.24
N TYR A 62 4.48 3.46 -20.17
CA TYR A 62 5.00 2.11 -19.92
C TYR A 62 4.14 1.00 -20.56
N LEU A 63 2.82 1.18 -20.70
CA LEU A 63 1.94 0.14 -21.26
C LEU A 63 2.17 -0.07 -22.77
N VAL A 64 2.34 0.99 -23.54
CA VAL A 64 2.53 0.87 -25.00
C VAL A 64 3.76 0.03 -25.36
N PRO A 65 4.98 0.35 -24.86
CA PRO A 65 6.15 -0.50 -25.14
C PRO A 65 6.01 -1.91 -24.53
N ALA A 66 5.39 -2.05 -23.36
CA ALA A 66 5.17 -3.37 -22.74
C ALA A 66 4.31 -4.28 -23.64
N LEU A 67 3.18 -3.78 -24.13
CA LEU A 67 2.25 -4.53 -24.98
C LEU A 67 2.82 -4.82 -26.38
N LEU A 68 3.72 -3.96 -26.88
CA LEU A 68 4.38 -4.13 -28.18
C LEU A 68 5.65 -4.99 -28.11
N SER A 69 6.19 -5.27 -26.92
CA SER A 69 7.46 -5.99 -26.75
C SER A 69 7.43 -7.43 -27.25
N GLY A 70 6.25 -8.07 -27.29
CA GLY A 70 6.08 -9.47 -27.68
C GLY A 70 6.63 -10.50 -26.68
N GLY A 71 7.11 -10.06 -25.51
CA GLY A 71 7.58 -10.92 -24.42
C GLY A 71 6.62 -10.94 -23.23
N LYS A 72 6.90 -11.78 -22.23
CA LYS A 72 6.13 -11.80 -20.98
C LYS A 72 6.48 -10.60 -20.11
N VAL A 73 5.49 -9.85 -19.68
CA VAL A 73 5.65 -8.66 -18.85
C VAL A 73 4.90 -8.81 -17.53
N ILE A 74 5.57 -8.51 -16.42
CA ILE A 74 4.91 -8.33 -15.12
C ILE A 74 4.81 -6.84 -14.85
N ILE A 75 3.59 -6.37 -14.55
CA ILE A 75 3.35 -5.00 -14.06
C ILE A 75 2.93 -5.10 -12.61
N SER A 76 3.73 -4.50 -11.74
CA SER A 76 3.51 -4.49 -10.30
C SER A 76 3.11 -3.08 -9.86
N THR A 77 1.98 -2.93 -9.19
CA THR A 77 1.47 -1.63 -8.71
C THR A 77 1.57 -1.49 -7.19
N GLY A 78 1.65 -0.24 -6.71
CA GLY A 78 1.70 0.05 -5.27
C GLY A 78 0.45 -0.36 -4.48
N THR A 79 -0.74 -0.20 -5.06
CA THR A 79 -2.02 -0.49 -4.36
C THR A 79 -2.97 -1.35 -5.20
N LYS A 80 -3.87 -2.06 -4.52
CA LYS A 80 -4.93 -2.85 -5.18
C LYS A 80 -5.88 -1.99 -6.01
N THR A 81 -6.21 -0.79 -5.54
CA THR A 81 -7.05 0.15 -6.29
C THR A 81 -6.39 0.58 -7.60
N LEU A 82 -5.07 0.85 -7.59
CA LEU A 82 -4.30 1.11 -8.81
C LEU A 82 -4.23 -0.14 -9.70
N GLN A 83 -4.11 -1.33 -9.10
CA GLN A 83 -4.14 -2.60 -9.80
C GLN A 83 -5.44 -2.79 -10.59
N ASP A 84 -6.58 -2.57 -9.93
CA ASP A 84 -7.92 -2.69 -10.52
C ASP A 84 -8.15 -1.63 -11.61
N GLN A 85 -7.74 -0.38 -11.37
CA GLN A 85 -7.79 0.68 -12.38
C GLN A 85 -6.97 0.31 -13.62
N LEU A 86 -5.73 -0.16 -13.42
CA LEU A 86 -4.85 -0.55 -14.50
C LEU A 86 -5.45 -1.68 -15.34
N PHE A 87 -6.00 -2.70 -14.68
CA PHE A 87 -6.53 -3.89 -15.35
C PHE A 87 -7.89 -3.66 -16.04
N HIS A 88 -8.82 -2.95 -15.40
CA HIS A 88 -10.18 -2.78 -15.93
C HIS A 88 -10.34 -1.59 -16.87
N ARG A 89 -9.46 -0.59 -16.81
CA ARG A 89 -9.59 0.65 -17.59
C ARG A 89 -8.37 0.89 -18.49
N ASP A 90 -7.20 1.03 -17.91
CA ASP A 90 -6.04 1.57 -18.64
C ASP A 90 -5.47 0.57 -19.66
N ILE A 91 -5.31 -0.71 -19.29
CA ILE A 91 -4.83 -1.75 -20.22
C ILE A 91 -5.82 -2.02 -21.36
N PRO A 92 -7.13 -2.23 -21.12
CA PRO A 92 -8.09 -2.39 -22.22
C PRO A 92 -8.06 -1.20 -23.17
N ALA A 93 -8.02 0.03 -22.65
CA ALA A 93 -7.98 1.24 -23.48
C ALA A 93 -6.74 1.28 -24.40
N VAL A 94 -5.55 0.96 -23.88
CA VAL A 94 -4.33 0.91 -24.70
C VAL A 94 -4.33 -0.28 -25.66
N ARG A 95 -4.74 -1.47 -25.20
CA ARG A 95 -4.78 -2.69 -26.03
C ARG A 95 -5.73 -2.53 -27.22
N ASP A 96 -6.92 -1.99 -26.98
CA ASP A 96 -7.94 -1.80 -28.01
C ASP A 96 -7.51 -0.73 -29.03
N ALA A 97 -6.84 0.33 -28.57
CA ALA A 97 -6.23 1.33 -29.44
C ALA A 97 -5.11 0.73 -30.31
N LEU A 98 -4.21 -0.07 -29.73
CA LEU A 98 -3.09 -0.68 -30.44
C LEU A 98 -3.50 -1.87 -31.32
N LYS A 99 -4.68 -2.45 -31.10
CA LYS A 99 -5.19 -3.67 -31.77
C LYS A 99 -4.23 -4.86 -31.67
N VAL A 100 -3.58 -5.00 -30.51
CA VAL A 100 -2.60 -6.07 -30.25
C VAL A 100 -3.28 -7.29 -29.62
N PRO A 101 -2.97 -8.52 -30.06
CA PRO A 101 -3.60 -9.74 -29.54
C PRO A 101 -2.95 -10.22 -28.24
N VAL A 102 -2.80 -9.33 -27.25
CA VAL A 102 -2.09 -9.60 -26.00
C VAL A 102 -3.06 -10.14 -24.94
N GLN A 103 -2.73 -11.29 -24.36
CA GLN A 103 -3.47 -11.85 -23.23
C GLN A 103 -3.01 -11.22 -21.92
N VAL A 104 -3.97 -10.73 -21.13
CA VAL A 104 -3.72 -10.04 -19.87
C VAL A 104 -4.46 -10.73 -18.74
N ALA A 105 -3.78 -10.99 -17.64
CA ALA A 105 -4.38 -11.49 -16.41
C ALA A 105 -4.01 -10.60 -15.22
N MET A 106 -4.94 -10.51 -14.27
CA MET A 106 -4.70 -9.93 -12.96
C MET A 106 -4.55 -11.05 -11.94
N LEU A 107 -3.56 -10.94 -11.05
CA LEU A 107 -3.38 -11.86 -9.93
C LEU A 107 -3.31 -11.09 -8.61
N LYS A 108 -4.26 -11.40 -7.72
CA LYS A 108 -4.32 -10.91 -6.33
C LYS A 108 -3.86 -11.99 -5.35
N GLY A 109 -3.61 -11.59 -4.09
CA GLY A 109 -3.38 -12.54 -2.99
C GLY A 109 -4.62 -13.37 -2.64
N ARG A 110 -4.44 -14.54 -2.03
CA ARG A 110 -5.53 -15.52 -1.75
C ARG A 110 -6.71 -14.95 -0.97
N ALA A 111 -6.47 -14.07 -0.01
CA ALA A 111 -7.51 -13.42 0.82
C ALA A 111 -8.42 -12.44 0.05
N ASN A 112 -8.19 -12.27 -1.27
CA ASN A 112 -9.08 -11.51 -2.14
C ASN A 112 -10.03 -12.41 -2.94
N TYR A 113 -9.92 -13.74 -2.81
CA TYR A 113 -10.81 -14.68 -3.45
C TYR A 113 -11.64 -15.41 -2.40
N VAL A 114 -12.94 -15.54 -2.65
CA VAL A 114 -13.82 -16.39 -1.86
C VAL A 114 -13.37 -17.84 -1.99
N CYS A 115 -13.38 -18.59 -0.89
CA CYS A 115 -12.95 -19.98 -0.86
C CYS A 115 -14.12 -20.92 -0.57
N HIS A 116 -14.42 -21.83 -1.50
CA HIS A 116 -15.47 -22.84 -1.39
C HIS A 116 -15.43 -23.60 -0.07
N PHE A 117 -14.26 -24.11 0.31
CA PHE A 117 -14.07 -24.84 1.57
C PHE A 117 -14.41 -23.99 2.80
N HIS A 118 -13.94 -22.74 2.84
CA HIS A 118 -14.16 -21.85 3.98
C HIS A 118 -15.61 -21.35 4.06
N VAL A 119 -16.28 -21.11 2.93
CA VAL A 119 -17.72 -20.79 2.91
C VAL A 119 -18.56 -21.93 3.46
N GLU A 120 -18.27 -23.17 3.07
CA GLU A 120 -18.94 -24.37 3.62
C GLU A 120 -18.68 -24.52 5.12
N ARG A 121 -17.42 -24.32 5.53
CA ARG A 121 -16.99 -24.38 6.93
C ARG A 121 -17.72 -23.34 7.78
N ALA A 122 -17.72 -22.07 7.37
CA ALA A 122 -18.42 -20.98 8.05
C ALA A 122 -19.94 -21.25 8.14
N SER A 123 -20.51 -21.89 7.11
CA SER A 123 -21.92 -22.28 7.10
C SER A 123 -22.27 -23.37 8.11
N ARG A 124 -21.35 -24.30 8.36
CA ARG A 124 -21.55 -25.39 9.34
C ARG A 124 -21.34 -24.92 10.77
N ASP A 125 -20.36 -24.04 11.00
CA ASP A 125 -20.07 -23.51 12.33
C ASP A 125 -21.21 -22.60 12.82
N GLY A 126 -21.71 -21.70 11.95
CA GLY A 126 -22.85 -20.84 12.25
C GLY A 126 -22.62 -19.83 13.38
N ARG A 127 -21.39 -19.72 13.89
CA ARG A 127 -20.97 -18.77 14.93
C ARG A 127 -20.36 -17.56 14.28
N PHE A 128 -21.07 -16.43 14.35
CA PHE A 128 -20.62 -15.17 13.79
C PHE A 128 -20.37 -14.12 14.87
N SER A 129 -19.41 -13.24 14.62
CA SER A 129 -19.09 -12.13 15.52
C SER A 129 -20.13 -11.00 15.42
N ASN A 130 -20.75 -10.82 14.25
CA ASN A 130 -21.79 -9.82 14.02
C ASN A 130 -23.09 -10.49 13.51
N ARG A 131 -24.24 -9.86 13.77
CA ARG A 131 -25.55 -10.29 13.25
C ARG A 131 -25.61 -10.22 11.73
N ASP A 132 -24.97 -9.21 11.13
CA ASP A 132 -25.00 -9.01 9.67
C ASP A 132 -24.17 -10.06 8.91
N ASP A 133 -23.20 -10.71 9.57
CA ASP A 133 -22.34 -11.72 8.95
C ASP A 133 -23.13 -12.90 8.38
N ALA A 134 -24.26 -13.25 9.00
CA ALA A 134 -25.15 -14.29 8.47
C ALA A 134 -25.81 -13.88 7.14
N LEU A 135 -26.20 -12.61 7.00
CA LEU A 135 -26.75 -12.06 5.75
C LEU A 135 -25.66 -11.94 4.68
N TYR A 136 -24.47 -11.50 5.07
CA TYR A 136 -23.32 -11.45 4.16
C TYR A 136 -22.94 -12.84 3.67
N LEU A 137 -22.95 -13.86 4.53
CA LEU A 137 -22.68 -15.25 4.12
C LEU A 137 -23.67 -15.74 3.06
N GLN A 138 -24.95 -15.37 3.15
CA GLN A 138 -25.94 -15.71 2.12
C GLN A 138 -25.60 -15.03 0.77
N SER A 139 -25.21 -13.75 0.81
CA SER A 139 -24.78 -13.01 -0.39
C SER A 139 -23.52 -13.63 -1.00
N ILE A 140 -22.56 -14.04 -0.16
CA ILE A 140 -21.31 -14.69 -0.59
C ILE A 140 -21.59 -16.06 -1.22
N LYS A 141 -22.55 -16.83 -0.73
CA LYS A 141 -22.96 -18.11 -1.36
C LYS A 141 -23.52 -17.90 -2.76
N GLN A 142 -24.43 -16.94 -2.93
CA GLN A 142 -24.98 -16.61 -4.24
C GLN A 142 -23.90 -16.13 -5.21
N PHE A 143 -22.94 -15.35 -4.70
CA PHE A 143 -21.78 -14.91 -5.47
C PHE A 143 -20.89 -16.09 -5.89
N LEU A 144 -20.67 -17.05 -5.00
CA LEU A 144 -19.84 -18.23 -5.28
C LEU A 144 -20.41 -19.09 -6.42
N ASP A 145 -21.73 -19.24 -6.49
CA ASP A 145 -22.39 -20.01 -7.57
C ASP A 145 -22.38 -19.30 -8.93
N SER A 146 -22.26 -17.97 -8.96
CA SER A 146 -22.40 -17.15 -10.17
C SER A 146 -21.11 -16.52 -10.68
N SER A 147 -20.10 -16.36 -9.81
CA SER A 147 -18.84 -15.71 -10.15
C SER A 147 -17.92 -16.63 -10.95
N LYS A 148 -17.24 -16.06 -11.95
CA LYS A 148 -16.18 -16.74 -12.71
C LYS A 148 -14.78 -16.53 -12.11
N THR A 149 -14.62 -15.50 -11.28
CA THR A 149 -13.31 -15.07 -10.78
C THR A 149 -13.17 -15.32 -9.28
N GLY A 150 -14.29 -15.33 -8.54
CA GLY A 150 -14.33 -15.39 -7.09
C GLY A 150 -13.74 -14.15 -6.40
N ASP A 151 -13.45 -13.08 -7.14
CA ASP A 151 -12.82 -11.87 -6.59
C ASP A 151 -13.82 -11.11 -5.73
N LYS A 152 -13.51 -10.95 -4.45
CA LYS A 152 -14.42 -10.29 -3.51
C LYS A 152 -14.69 -8.83 -3.85
N ALA A 153 -13.81 -8.17 -4.62
CA ALA A 153 -14.03 -6.80 -5.07
C ALA A 153 -15.25 -6.66 -6.00
N GLU A 154 -15.69 -7.75 -6.64
CA GLU A 154 -16.91 -7.79 -7.45
C GLU A 154 -18.20 -7.85 -6.60
N LEU A 155 -18.09 -8.17 -5.30
CA LEU A 155 -19.23 -8.32 -4.41
C LEU A 155 -19.49 -7.04 -3.59
N SER A 156 -20.06 -6.03 -4.25
CA SER A 156 -20.33 -4.72 -3.62
C SER A 156 -21.37 -4.75 -2.50
N SER A 157 -22.18 -5.80 -2.39
CA SER A 157 -23.21 -5.95 -1.35
C SER A 157 -22.64 -6.28 0.03
N VAL A 158 -21.38 -6.70 0.11
CA VAL A 158 -20.68 -7.00 1.36
C VAL A 158 -19.57 -5.98 1.56
N PRO A 159 -19.61 -5.16 2.62
CA PRO A 159 -18.57 -4.16 2.88
C PRO A 159 -17.18 -4.80 2.98
N GLU A 160 -16.15 -4.18 2.43
CA GLU A 160 -14.76 -4.70 2.51
C GLU A 160 -14.26 -4.90 3.95
N SER A 161 -14.82 -4.13 4.90
CA SER A 161 -14.53 -4.18 6.33
C SER A 161 -15.31 -5.26 7.09
N ALA A 162 -16.20 -6.01 6.42
CA ALA A 162 -17.06 -6.99 7.08
C ALA A 162 -16.23 -8.10 7.75
N THR A 163 -16.62 -8.47 8.97
CA THR A 163 -15.96 -9.49 9.81
C THR A 163 -16.11 -10.91 9.26
N ILE A 164 -17.01 -11.12 8.30
CA ILE A 164 -17.17 -12.39 7.59
C ILE A 164 -15.98 -12.76 6.70
N TRP A 165 -15.24 -11.79 6.13
CA TRP A 165 -14.23 -12.08 5.10
C TRP A 165 -13.12 -13.05 5.52
N PRO A 166 -12.54 -12.95 6.73
CA PRO A 166 -11.55 -13.93 7.21
C PRO A 166 -12.12 -15.35 7.34
N LEU A 167 -13.44 -15.50 7.52
CA LEU A 167 -14.10 -16.80 7.67
C LEU A 167 -14.42 -17.48 6.33
N VAL A 168 -14.53 -16.71 5.24
CA VAL A 168 -14.95 -17.21 3.91
C VAL A 168 -13.84 -17.17 2.85
N THR A 169 -12.67 -16.64 3.20
CA THR A 169 -11.48 -16.61 2.34
C THR A 169 -10.38 -17.49 2.93
N SER A 170 -9.29 -17.70 2.18
CA SER A 170 -8.14 -18.49 2.63
C SER A 170 -6.86 -17.67 2.69
N THR A 171 -5.95 -18.04 3.59
CA THR A 171 -4.57 -17.55 3.70
C THR A 171 -3.59 -18.56 3.09
N LYS A 172 -2.27 -18.27 3.12
CA LYS A 172 -1.24 -19.27 2.80
C LYS A 172 -1.33 -20.44 3.79
N ASP A 173 -1.61 -20.12 5.04
CA ASP A 173 -1.50 -21.05 6.16
C ASP A 173 -2.68 -22.03 6.19
N ASN A 174 -3.92 -21.55 6.08
CA ASN A 174 -5.12 -22.40 6.25
C ASN A 174 -5.63 -23.06 4.95
N CYS A 175 -4.93 -22.90 3.83
CA CYS A 175 -5.34 -23.47 2.55
C CYS A 175 -4.86 -24.93 2.42
N LEU A 176 -5.77 -25.86 2.15
CA LEU A 176 -5.48 -27.29 1.97
C LEU A 176 -4.74 -27.64 0.66
N GLY A 177 -4.37 -26.65 -0.16
CA GLY A 177 -3.58 -26.89 -1.37
C GLY A 177 -4.21 -27.89 -2.35
N GLN A 178 -3.40 -28.83 -2.85
CA GLN A 178 -3.83 -29.85 -3.80
C GLN A 178 -4.77 -30.90 -3.20
N GLU A 179 -4.77 -31.06 -1.87
CA GLU A 179 -5.63 -32.01 -1.16
C GLU A 179 -7.03 -31.45 -0.89
N CYS A 180 -7.28 -30.18 -1.26
CA CYS A 180 -8.58 -29.56 -1.13
C CYS A 180 -9.62 -30.25 -2.04
N GLN A 181 -10.77 -30.64 -1.46
CA GLN A 181 -11.89 -31.22 -2.22
C GLN A 181 -12.40 -30.32 -3.37
N HIS A 182 -12.21 -29.00 -3.24
CA HIS A 182 -12.63 -27.98 -4.21
C HIS A 182 -11.50 -27.51 -5.13
N TYR A 183 -10.38 -28.26 -5.23
CA TYR A 183 -9.19 -27.82 -5.99
C TYR A 183 -9.50 -27.49 -7.46
N LYS A 184 -10.39 -28.26 -8.11
CA LYS A 184 -10.75 -28.09 -9.52
C LYS A 184 -11.48 -26.76 -9.78
N ASP A 185 -12.36 -26.37 -8.86
CA ASP A 185 -13.19 -25.16 -8.97
C ASP A 185 -12.56 -23.98 -8.20
N CYS A 186 -11.34 -24.14 -7.69
CA CYS A 186 -10.68 -23.13 -6.87
C CYS A 186 -10.31 -21.88 -7.68
N PHE A 187 -10.96 -20.77 -7.37
CA PHE A 187 -10.71 -19.46 -7.99
C PHE A 187 -9.24 -19.03 -7.96
N VAL A 188 -8.53 -19.30 -6.86
CA VAL A 188 -7.10 -18.99 -6.76
C VAL A 188 -6.28 -19.81 -7.75
N VAL A 189 -6.57 -21.11 -7.89
CA VAL A 189 -5.86 -22.01 -8.82
C VAL A 189 -6.14 -21.58 -10.26
N ALA A 190 -7.41 -21.29 -10.57
CA ALA A 190 -7.82 -20.78 -11.88
C ALA A 190 -7.16 -19.41 -12.22
N ALA A 191 -7.09 -18.49 -11.25
CA ALA A 191 -6.41 -17.20 -11.43
C ALA A 191 -4.90 -17.37 -11.67
N ARG A 192 -4.23 -18.25 -10.92
CA ARG A 192 -2.81 -18.57 -11.12
C ARG A 192 -2.56 -19.18 -12.49
N LYS A 193 -3.38 -20.15 -12.92
CA LYS A 193 -3.26 -20.75 -14.25
C LYS A 193 -3.37 -19.69 -15.35
N ARG A 194 -4.39 -18.82 -15.28
CA ARG A 194 -4.55 -17.69 -16.21
C ARG A 194 -3.33 -16.76 -16.22
N ALA A 195 -2.79 -16.45 -15.04
CA ALA A 195 -1.58 -15.61 -14.93
C ALA A 195 -0.36 -16.28 -15.59
N MET A 196 -0.18 -17.59 -15.42
CA MET A 196 0.93 -18.33 -16.05
C MET A 196 0.81 -18.37 -17.58
N GLU A 197 -0.40 -18.44 -18.11
CA GLU A 197 -0.69 -18.51 -19.55
C GLU A 197 -0.67 -17.14 -20.25
N SER A 198 -0.80 -16.04 -19.50
CA SER A 198 -0.89 -14.68 -20.05
C SER A 198 0.46 -14.09 -20.45
N ASP A 199 0.41 -13.17 -21.41
CA ASP A 199 1.57 -12.37 -21.86
C ASP A 199 1.87 -11.24 -20.88
N VAL A 200 0.83 -10.60 -20.33
CA VAL A 200 0.97 -9.54 -19.32
C VAL A 200 0.26 -9.93 -18.04
N VAL A 201 0.98 -9.88 -16.93
CA VAL A 201 0.43 -10.18 -15.60
C VAL A 201 0.48 -8.93 -14.72
N VAL A 202 -0.68 -8.52 -14.25
CA VAL A 202 -0.83 -7.38 -13.34
C VAL A 202 -0.92 -7.88 -11.89
N VAL A 203 0.03 -7.46 -11.05
CA VAL A 203 0.12 -7.79 -9.63
C VAL A 203 0.28 -6.53 -8.80
N ASN A 204 0.19 -6.65 -7.48
CA ASN A 204 0.68 -5.59 -6.59
C ASN A 204 2.13 -5.90 -6.13
N HIS A 205 2.82 -4.90 -5.58
CA HIS A 205 4.17 -5.05 -5.05
C HIS A 205 4.28 -6.15 -4.00
N HIS A 206 3.26 -6.29 -3.15
CA HIS A 206 3.23 -7.30 -2.10
C HIS A 206 3.26 -8.73 -2.67
N LEU A 207 2.45 -9.02 -3.69
CA LEU A 207 2.43 -10.33 -4.30
C LEU A 207 3.72 -10.62 -5.08
N PHE A 208 4.32 -9.59 -5.70
CA PHE A 208 5.61 -9.72 -6.35
C PHE A 208 6.70 -10.14 -5.36
N PHE A 209 6.84 -9.43 -4.25
CA PHE A 209 7.86 -9.78 -3.25
C PHE A 209 7.54 -11.06 -2.49
N ALA A 210 6.26 -11.41 -2.31
CA ALA A 210 5.87 -12.72 -1.79
C ALA A 210 6.36 -13.86 -2.71
N ASP A 211 6.23 -13.70 -4.03
CA ASP A 211 6.75 -14.66 -5.02
C ASP A 211 8.29 -14.74 -4.97
N VAL A 212 8.97 -13.60 -4.84
CA VAL A 212 10.44 -13.54 -4.68
C VAL A 212 10.89 -14.29 -3.42
N ALA A 213 10.28 -14.03 -2.27
CA ALA A 213 10.62 -14.69 -1.02
C ALA A 213 10.39 -16.22 -1.08
N LEU A 214 9.27 -16.65 -1.66
CA LEU A 214 8.96 -18.08 -1.85
C LEU A 214 9.98 -18.80 -2.74
N ARG A 215 10.50 -18.12 -3.77
CA ARG A 215 11.53 -18.70 -4.65
C ARG A 215 12.86 -18.88 -3.94
N ASP A 216 13.25 -17.93 -3.08
CA ASP A 216 14.47 -18.05 -2.28
C ASP A 216 14.38 -19.21 -1.27
N GLU A 217 13.17 -19.57 -0.84
CA GLU A 217 12.88 -20.78 -0.04
C GLU A 217 12.79 -22.08 -0.86
N GLY A 218 12.93 -22.01 -2.19
CA GLY A 218 12.84 -23.17 -3.10
C GLY A 218 11.42 -23.68 -3.37
N VAL A 219 10.39 -22.86 -3.11
CA VAL A 219 8.98 -23.20 -3.31
C VAL A 219 8.53 -22.85 -4.74
N ALA A 220 7.48 -23.51 -5.24
CA ALA A 220 6.92 -23.30 -6.57
C ALA A 220 6.55 -21.83 -6.85
N GLU A 221 6.93 -21.35 -8.04
CA GLU A 221 6.70 -19.98 -8.51
C GLU A 221 5.20 -19.66 -8.64
N LEU A 222 4.79 -18.49 -8.16
CA LEU A 222 3.44 -17.94 -8.32
C LEU A 222 3.29 -17.14 -9.60
N LEU A 223 4.38 -16.52 -10.04
CA LEU A 223 4.41 -15.64 -11.21
C LEU A 223 5.21 -16.28 -12.36
N PRO A 224 4.82 -16.04 -13.63
CA PRO A 224 5.58 -16.57 -14.75
C PRO A 224 6.98 -15.96 -14.82
N ALA A 225 7.91 -16.69 -15.44
CA ALA A 225 9.16 -16.07 -15.90
C ALA A 225 8.81 -14.96 -16.91
N ALA A 226 9.33 -13.75 -16.65
CA ALA A 226 9.04 -12.56 -17.43
C ALA A 226 10.31 -11.99 -18.04
N ASN A 227 10.21 -11.46 -19.26
CA ASN A 227 11.27 -10.75 -19.94
C ASN A 227 11.41 -9.32 -19.42
N SER A 228 10.36 -8.76 -18.84
CA SER A 228 10.38 -7.41 -18.29
C SER A 228 9.49 -7.30 -17.05
N VAL A 229 9.97 -6.56 -16.05
CA VAL A 229 9.21 -6.22 -14.84
C VAL A 229 9.10 -4.71 -14.76
N ILE A 230 7.87 -4.21 -14.63
CA ILE A 230 7.56 -2.79 -14.49
C ILE A 230 6.95 -2.57 -13.10
N PHE A 231 7.60 -1.74 -12.29
CA PHE A 231 7.07 -1.29 -11.01
C PHE A 231 6.50 0.12 -11.14
N ASP A 232 5.19 0.25 -10.97
CA ASP A 232 4.49 1.53 -10.88
C ASP A 232 4.28 1.92 -9.42
N GLU A 233 4.45 3.19 -9.10
CA GLU A 233 4.62 3.69 -7.73
C GLU A 233 5.82 3.07 -6.99
N ALA A 234 6.93 2.93 -7.71
CA ALA A 234 8.16 2.31 -7.24
C ALA A 234 8.76 2.91 -5.95
N HIS A 235 8.30 4.10 -5.54
CA HIS A 235 8.67 4.75 -4.27
C HIS A 235 8.28 3.92 -3.04
N GLN A 236 7.28 3.03 -3.14
CA GLN A 236 6.84 2.15 -2.06
C GLN A 236 7.69 0.88 -1.90
N LEU A 237 8.50 0.52 -2.91
CA LEU A 237 9.23 -0.75 -2.92
C LEU A 237 10.20 -0.93 -1.74
N PRO A 238 10.99 0.07 -1.29
CA PRO A 238 11.93 -0.14 -0.19
C PRO A 238 11.24 -0.61 1.10
N GLU A 239 10.07 -0.06 1.40
CA GLU A 239 9.29 -0.42 2.59
C GLU A 239 8.66 -1.82 2.41
N ILE A 240 8.00 -2.06 1.27
CA ILE A 240 7.32 -3.33 1.00
C ILE A 240 8.33 -4.48 0.95
N ALA A 241 9.47 -4.30 0.27
CA ALA A 241 10.55 -5.29 0.25
C ALA A 241 11.02 -5.64 1.67
N GLY A 242 11.14 -4.64 2.55
CA GLY A 242 11.55 -4.83 3.94
C GLY A 242 10.61 -5.75 4.73
N LEU A 243 9.32 -5.77 4.41
CA LEU A 243 8.35 -6.67 5.02
C LEU A 243 8.58 -8.14 4.59
N PHE A 244 8.87 -8.38 3.31
CA PHE A 244 9.02 -9.76 2.79
C PHE A 244 10.40 -10.36 3.04
N PHE A 245 11.43 -9.54 3.16
CA PHE A 245 12.76 -9.98 3.61
C PHE A 245 12.91 -9.95 5.14
N GLY A 246 11.87 -9.53 5.85
CA GLY A 246 11.78 -9.57 7.31
C GLY A 246 11.33 -10.92 7.85
N LYS A 247 11.44 -11.10 9.17
CA LYS A 247 10.93 -12.25 9.91
C LYS A 247 9.88 -11.77 10.88
N ASP A 248 8.63 -12.11 10.60
CA ASP A 248 7.48 -11.67 11.37
C ASP A 248 6.74 -12.86 11.98
N VAL A 249 6.31 -12.73 13.23
CA VAL A 249 5.40 -13.69 13.87
C VAL A 249 4.29 -12.95 14.60
N SER A 250 3.05 -13.32 14.30
CA SER A 250 1.87 -12.74 14.94
C SER A 250 1.19 -13.73 15.87
N THR A 251 0.90 -13.30 17.09
CA THR A 251 0.01 -14.04 18.02
C THR A 251 -1.37 -14.31 17.42
N SER A 252 -1.84 -13.51 16.46
CA SER A 252 -3.08 -13.80 15.72
C SER A 252 -2.97 -15.10 14.91
N GLN A 253 -1.82 -15.37 14.29
CA GLN A 253 -1.61 -16.63 13.54
C GLN A 253 -1.62 -17.85 14.47
N LEU A 254 -1.05 -17.70 15.67
CA LEU A 254 -1.08 -18.77 16.69
C LEU A 254 -2.50 -18.98 17.24
N MET A 255 -3.26 -17.89 17.43
CA MET A 255 -4.67 -17.96 17.84
C MET A 255 -5.53 -18.65 16.76
N GLU A 256 -5.30 -18.34 15.48
CA GLU A 256 -5.97 -19.00 14.36
C GLU A 256 -5.63 -20.49 14.31
N LEU A 257 -4.35 -20.87 14.49
CA LEU A 257 -3.94 -22.27 14.59
C LEU A 257 -4.67 -23.01 15.73
N ALA A 258 -4.77 -22.39 16.91
CA ALA A 258 -5.49 -22.99 18.04
C ALA A 258 -6.97 -23.24 17.70
N ARG A 259 -7.66 -22.24 17.13
CA ARG A 259 -9.06 -22.35 16.70
C ARG A 259 -9.26 -23.38 15.60
N ASP A 260 -8.36 -23.43 14.63
CA ASP A 260 -8.40 -24.42 13.56
C ASP A 260 -8.20 -25.84 14.11
N SER A 261 -7.31 -26.01 15.08
CA SER A 261 -7.08 -27.27 15.77
C SER A 261 -8.29 -27.71 16.59
N GLU A 262 -8.97 -26.79 17.30
CA GLU A 262 -10.22 -27.09 17.99
C GLU A 262 -11.33 -27.53 17.02
N MET A 263 -11.42 -26.88 15.86
CA MET A 263 -12.41 -27.25 14.87
C MET A 263 -12.09 -28.60 14.22
N ALA A 264 -10.81 -28.88 13.95
CA ALA A 264 -10.36 -30.19 13.48
C ALA A 264 -10.69 -31.28 14.51
N PHE A 265 -10.49 -31.03 15.80
CA PHE A 265 -10.92 -31.93 16.87
C PHE A 265 -12.43 -32.24 16.80
N VAL A 266 -13.27 -31.22 16.68
CA VAL A 266 -14.74 -31.42 16.63
C VAL A 266 -15.18 -32.14 15.35
N THR A 267 -14.46 -32.03 14.24
CA THR A 267 -14.90 -32.55 12.94
C THR A 267 -14.31 -33.92 12.61
N VAL A 268 -13.01 -34.14 12.86
CA VAL A 268 -12.26 -35.30 12.37
C VAL A 268 -11.52 -36.10 13.45
N ALA A 269 -11.33 -35.55 14.66
CA ALA A 269 -10.53 -36.21 15.72
C ALA A 269 -11.17 -36.13 17.13
N LYS A 270 -12.48 -36.35 17.24
CA LYS A 270 -13.23 -36.23 18.51
C LYS A 270 -12.72 -37.15 19.63
N ASP A 271 -12.03 -38.22 19.27
CA ASP A 271 -11.41 -39.19 20.18
C ASP A 271 -10.11 -38.68 20.82
N CYS A 272 -9.45 -37.68 20.23
CA CYS A 272 -8.19 -37.12 20.73
C CYS A 272 -8.42 -35.81 21.50
N VAL A 273 -8.92 -35.92 22.73
CA VAL A 273 -9.24 -34.77 23.61
C VAL A 273 -8.03 -33.86 23.85
N GLN A 274 -6.82 -34.40 23.78
CA GLN A 274 -5.58 -33.64 23.95
C GLN A 274 -5.43 -32.50 22.93
N ILE A 275 -6.00 -32.59 21.73
CA ILE A 275 -5.96 -31.48 20.75
C ILE A 275 -6.67 -30.27 21.34
N GLN A 276 -7.89 -30.46 21.86
CA GLN A 276 -8.68 -29.37 22.43
C GLN A 276 -8.02 -28.79 23.69
N GLU A 277 -7.46 -29.63 24.55
CA GLU A 277 -6.78 -29.19 25.77
C GLU A 277 -5.55 -28.32 25.46
N ASN A 278 -4.70 -28.76 24.52
CA ASN A 278 -3.49 -28.02 24.13
C ASN A 278 -3.82 -26.76 23.32
N ALA A 279 -4.86 -26.79 22.47
CA ALA A 279 -5.33 -25.60 21.78
C ALA A 279 -5.79 -24.51 22.75
N LYS A 280 -6.58 -24.88 23.78
CA LYS A 280 -7.01 -23.94 24.83
C LYS A 280 -5.84 -23.42 25.68
N LEU A 281 -4.85 -24.27 25.95
CA LEU A 281 -3.64 -23.85 26.66
C LEU A 281 -2.86 -22.81 25.83
N LEU A 282 -2.71 -23.05 24.52
CA LEU A 282 -2.11 -22.08 23.61
C LEU A 282 -2.89 -20.77 23.59
N GLU A 283 -4.22 -20.81 23.44
CA GLU A 283 -5.05 -19.59 23.49
C GLU A 283 -4.83 -18.79 24.78
N LYS A 284 -4.78 -19.47 25.93
CA LYS A 284 -4.53 -18.84 27.22
C LYS A 284 -3.15 -18.17 27.24
N SER A 285 -2.09 -18.90 26.87
CA SER A 285 -0.72 -18.37 26.85
C SER A 285 -0.59 -17.15 25.94
N LEU A 286 -1.30 -17.12 24.81
CA LEU A 286 -1.32 -15.96 23.90
C LEU A 286 -1.97 -14.73 24.55
N ARG A 287 -3.09 -14.91 25.27
CA ARG A 287 -3.75 -13.82 26.01
C ARG A 287 -2.87 -13.33 27.16
N ASP A 288 -2.23 -14.23 27.87
CA ASP A 288 -1.29 -13.89 28.96
C ASP A 288 -0.10 -13.08 28.44
N PHE A 289 0.48 -13.46 27.30
CA PHE A 289 1.54 -12.67 26.65
C PHE A 289 1.04 -11.32 26.17
N ARG A 290 -0.18 -11.23 25.61
CA ARG A 290 -0.78 -9.95 25.26
C ARG A 290 -0.91 -9.02 26.47
N LEU A 291 -1.23 -9.54 27.65
CA LEU A 291 -1.37 -8.76 28.88
C LEU A 291 -0.05 -8.21 29.43
N VAL A 292 1.11 -8.67 28.93
CA VAL A 292 2.42 -8.06 29.24
C VAL A 292 2.49 -6.61 28.75
N PHE A 293 1.74 -6.28 27.69
CA PHE A 293 1.77 -4.97 27.05
C PHE A 293 0.59 -4.09 27.47
N SER A 294 0.88 -2.86 27.88
CA SER A 294 -0.10 -1.92 28.46
C SER A 294 -0.86 -1.07 27.43
N PHE A 295 -0.27 -0.71 26.29
CA PHE A 295 -0.84 0.26 25.35
C PHE A 295 -1.12 -0.35 23.97
N GLU A 296 -2.35 -0.19 23.48
CA GLU A 296 -2.72 -0.48 22.09
C GLU A 296 -2.12 0.56 21.12
N GLY A 297 -1.75 0.11 19.92
CA GLY A 297 -1.14 0.94 18.88
C GLY A 297 0.33 1.27 19.16
N ALA A 298 0.91 0.71 20.22
CA ALA A 298 2.30 0.92 20.58
C ALA A 298 3.22 0.12 19.65
N ARG A 299 4.11 0.85 18.97
CA ARG A 299 5.32 0.30 18.37
C ARG A 299 6.49 0.55 19.30
N MET A 300 7.32 -0.47 19.54
CA MET A 300 8.49 -0.30 20.39
C MET A 300 9.68 -1.16 19.94
N PRO A 301 10.93 -0.68 20.14
CA PRO A 301 12.12 -1.49 19.96
C PRO A 301 12.09 -2.73 20.86
N VAL A 302 12.67 -3.84 20.40
CA VAL A 302 12.67 -5.11 21.14
C VAL A 302 13.28 -4.97 22.54
N GLN A 303 14.25 -4.08 22.74
CA GLN A 303 14.91 -3.88 24.03
C GLN A 303 13.94 -3.37 25.08
N LYS A 304 12.99 -2.51 24.70
CA LYS A 304 11.92 -2.07 25.61
C LYS A 304 10.96 -3.21 25.93
N ALA A 305 10.64 -4.05 24.95
CA ALA A 305 9.76 -5.20 25.15
C ALA A 305 10.41 -6.26 26.06
N LEU A 306 11.69 -6.58 25.84
CA LEU A 306 12.47 -7.53 26.65
C LEU A 306 12.63 -7.07 28.11
N ALA A 307 12.63 -5.76 28.35
CA ALA A 307 12.68 -5.18 29.68
C ALA A 307 11.33 -5.23 30.44
N LEU A 308 10.22 -5.59 29.76
CA LEU A 308 8.92 -5.69 30.43
C LEU A 308 8.91 -6.88 31.41
N PRO A 309 8.32 -6.71 32.60
CA PRO A 309 8.14 -7.82 33.53
C PRO A 309 7.36 -8.96 32.87
N ARG A 310 7.81 -10.19 33.09
CA ARG A 310 7.17 -11.43 32.59
C ARG A 310 7.19 -11.60 31.06
N PHE A 311 7.90 -10.76 30.29
CA PHE A 311 8.05 -10.97 28.85
C PHE A 311 8.65 -12.34 28.53
N GLU A 312 9.84 -12.64 29.06
CA GLU A 312 10.55 -13.90 28.76
C GLU A 312 9.79 -15.13 29.28
N GLU A 313 9.18 -15.03 30.47
CA GLU A 313 8.32 -16.07 31.05
C GLU A 313 7.13 -16.37 30.13
N SER A 314 6.36 -15.34 29.73
CA SER A 314 5.14 -15.50 28.93
C SER A 314 5.46 -15.90 27.49
N PHE A 315 6.55 -15.39 26.92
CA PHE A 315 7.03 -15.79 25.60
C PHE A 315 7.44 -17.26 25.59
N THR A 316 8.20 -17.72 26.60
CA THR A 316 8.59 -19.14 26.73
C THR A 316 7.37 -20.03 26.95
N ALA A 317 6.40 -19.60 27.75
CA ALA A 317 5.15 -20.34 27.96
C ALA A 317 4.34 -20.50 26.66
N MET A 318 4.31 -19.47 25.81
CA MET A 318 3.72 -19.58 24.46
C MET A 318 4.48 -20.56 23.58
N GLN A 319 5.83 -20.50 23.56
CA GLN A 319 6.65 -21.42 22.77
C GLN A 319 6.41 -22.88 23.19
N GLN A 320 6.31 -23.14 24.49
CA GLN A 320 6.04 -24.47 25.01
C GLN A 320 4.63 -24.95 24.65
N ALA A 321 3.59 -24.12 24.85
CA ALA A 321 2.22 -24.49 24.52
C ALA A 321 2.05 -24.77 23.01
N LEU A 322 2.75 -24.02 22.15
CA LEU A 322 2.78 -24.30 20.71
C LEU A 322 3.47 -25.64 20.41
N ALA A 323 4.57 -25.95 21.11
CA ALA A 323 5.26 -27.22 20.96
C ALA A 323 4.43 -28.43 21.41
N ASP A 324 3.75 -28.30 22.54
CA ASP A 324 2.87 -29.36 23.03
C ASP A 324 1.72 -29.62 22.06
N LEU A 325 1.10 -28.57 21.52
CA LEU A 325 0.09 -28.71 20.48
C LEU A 325 0.65 -29.35 19.20
N ALA A 326 1.84 -28.94 18.74
CA ALA A 326 2.48 -29.50 17.55
C ALA A 326 2.72 -31.01 17.69
N ASN A 327 3.20 -31.47 18.85
CA ASN A 327 3.46 -32.88 19.12
C ASN A 327 2.16 -33.72 19.08
N ILE A 328 1.06 -33.19 19.62
CA ILE A 328 -0.23 -33.88 19.54
C ILE A 328 -0.73 -33.91 18.09
N LEU A 329 -0.65 -32.79 17.37
CA LEU A 329 -1.08 -32.72 15.97
C LEU A 329 -0.27 -33.68 15.09
N GLU A 330 1.04 -33.82 15.29
CA GLU A 330 1.91 -34.79 14.59
C GLU A 330 1.33 -36.20 14.66
N SER A 331 0.93 -36.64 15.87
CA SER A 331 0.38 -37.98 16.08
C SER A 331 -0.93 -38.24 15.33
N GLN A 332 -1.62 -37.18 14.91
CA GLN A 332 -2.92 -37.22 14.25
C GLN A 332 -2.86 -36.76 12.78
N ALA A 333 -1.70 -36.28 12.32
CA ALA A 333 -1.54 -35.57 11.05
C ALA A 333 -1.95 -36.43 9.84
N ALA A 334 -1.55 -37.71 9.84
CA ALA A 334 -1.89 -38.67 8.79
C ALA A 334 -3.39 -39.05 8.70
N ARG A 335 -4.24 -38.62 9.65
CA ARG A 335 -5.67 -38.96 9.65
C ARG A 335 -6.47 -38.14 8.65
N ASP A 336 -6.14 -36.86 8.49
CA ASP A 336 -6.93 -35.93 7.69
C ASP A 336 -6.07 -34.72 7.24
N PRO A 337 -6.22 -34.22 6.00
CA PRO A 337 -5.49 -33.04 5.49
C PRO A 337 -5.60 -31.79 6.38
N VAL A 338 -6.71 -31.60 7.10
CA VAL A 338 -6.89 -30.46 8.02
C VAL A 338 -5.95 -30.57 9.21
N LEU A 339 -5.74 -31.78 9.74
CA LEU A 339 -4.83 -32.03 10.87
C LEU A 339 -3.37 -31.91 10.43
N GLU A 340 -3.03 -32.48 9.27
CA GLU A 340 -1.71 -32.31 8.62
C GLU A 340 -1.37 -30.83 8.43
N ASN A 341 -2.31 -30.04 7.89
CA ASN A 341 -2.15 -28.60 7.73
C ASN A 341 -1.93 -27.88 9.08
N CYS A 342 -2.68 -28.22 10.12
CA CYS A 342 -2.47 -27.65 11.46
C CYS A 342 -1.08 -28.00 12.01
N TRP A 343 -0.62 -29.24 11.85
CA TRP A 343 0.70 -29.67 12.29
C TRP A 343 1.82 -28.90 11.56
N GLN A 344 1.78 -28.85 10.22
CA GLN A 344 2.78 -28.12 9.42
C GLN A 344 2.84 -26.64 9.79
N ARG A 345 1.69 -26.01 10.01
CA ARG A 345 1.61 -24.61 10.49
C ARG A 345 2.22 -24.45 11.87
N ALA A 346 1.99 -25.39 12.78
CA ALA A 346 2.58 -25.35 14.12
C ALA A 346 4.12 -25.38 14.03
N LEU A 347 4.69 -26.26 13.20
CA LEU A 347 6.13 -26.32 12.94
C LEU A 347 6.67 -25.02 12.32
N GLY A 348 5.96 -24.46 11.32
CA GLY A 348 6.33 -23.19 10.70
C GLY A 348 6.35 -22.03 11.69
N LEU A 349 5.33 -21.93 12.54
CA LEU A 349 5.25 -20.90 13.58
C LEU A 349 6.34 -21.09 14.66
N GLN A 350 6.67 -22.33 15.03
CA GLN A 350 7.81 -22.59 15.92
C GLN A 350 9.13 -22.11 15.31
N GLN A 351 9.35 -22.39 14.02
CA GLN A 351 10.55 -21.96 13.33
C GLN A 351 10.61 -20.43 13.24
N MET A 352 9.52 -19.76 12.89
CA MET A 352 9.44 -18.29 12.86
C MET A 352 9.74 -17.66 14.23
N MET A 353 9.21 -18.22 15.32
CA MET A 353 9.51 -17.73 16.68
C MET A 353 11.00 -17.90 17.05
N ARG A 354 11.62 -19.01 16.62
CA ARG A 354 13.06 -19.24 16.82
C ARG A 354 13.90 -18.27 15.99
N ASP A 355 13.55 -18.12 14.71
CA ASP A 355 14.26 -17.25 13.77
C ASP A 355 14.20 -15.79 14.21
N TRP A 356 13.05 -15.32 14.70
CA TRP A 356 12.91 -13.98 15.27
C TRP A 356 13.79 -13.78 16.50
N LYS A 357 13.93 -14.79 17.38
CA LYS A 357 14.77 -14.71 18.58
C LYS A 357 16.27 -14.70 18.25
N GLN A 358 16.67 -15.35 17.16
CA GLN A 358 18.07 -15.61 16.77
C GLN A 358 18.60 -14.75 15.61
N VAL A 359 17.89 -13.70 15.19
CA VAL A 359 18.38 -12.82 14.12
C VAL A 359 19.71 -12.14 14.47
N ASP A 360 20.53 -11.88 13.45
CA ASP A 360 21.71 -11.05 13.59
C ASP A 360 21.30 -9.58 13.77
N GLU A 361 21.59 -9.00 14.93
CA GLU A 361 21.26 -7.61 15.24
C GLU A 361 22.06 -6.59 14.41
N ALA A 362 23.14 -7.03 13.74
CA ALA A 362 23.88 -6.18 12.80
C ALA A 362 23.14 -5.99 11.47
N GLU A 363 22.27 -6.93 11.10
CA GLU A 363 21.52 -6.91 9.83
C GLU A 363 20.02 -6.62 10.03
N PHE A 364 19.45 -7.00 11.18
CA PHE A 364 18.03 -6.90 11.47
C PHE A 364 17.72 -6.02 12.67
N VAL A 365 16.63 -5.27 12.56
CA VAL A 365 16.03 -4.51 13.65
C VAL A 365 14.82 -5.27 14.16
N ARG A 366 14.87 -5.67 15.43
CA ARG A 366 13.72 -6.28 16.10
C ARG A 366 12.85 -5.23 16.77
N TRP A 367 11.55 -5.39 16.60
CA TRP A 367 10.56 -4.50 17.20
C TRP A 367 9.22 -5.21 17.39
N VAL A 368 8.34 -4.58 18.16
CA VAL A 368 7.04 -5.14 18.55
C VAL A 368 5.93 -4.15 18.22
N GLU A 369 4.82 -4.64 17.68
CA GLU A 369 3.56 -3.91 17.50
C GLU A 369 2.45 -4.53 18.34
N VAL A 370 1.73 -3.70 19.10
CA VAL A 370 0.70 -4.15 20.03
C VAL A 370 -0.68 -3.68 19.56
N TYR A 371 -1.58 -4.63 19.32
CA TYR A 371 -2.99 -4.40 18.96
C TYR A 371 -3.90 -4.70 20.15
N THR A 372 -5.22 -4.48 20.06
CA THR A 372 -6.13 -4.78 21.18
C THR A 372 -6.07 -6.25 21.63
N GLN A 373 -6.03 -7.19 20.68
CA GLN A 373 -6.14 -8.63 20.94
C GLN A 373 -4.90 -9.43 20.50
N ALA A 374 -3.86 -8.75 20.01
CA ALA A 374 -2.70 -9.40 19.42
C ALA A 374 -1.43 -8.58 19.64
N VAL A 375 -0.31 -9.28 19.58
CA VAL A 375 1.05 -8.77 19.49
C VAL A 375 1.67 -9.32 18.21
N GLN A 376 2.36 -8.45 17.47
CA GLN A 376 3.22 -8.83 16.33
C GLN A 376 4.67 -8.57 16.70
N LEU A 377 5.51 -9.57 16.45
CA LEU A 377 6.95 -9.52 16.67
C LEU A 377 7.61 -9.46 15.30
N HIS A 378 8.38 -8.41 15.07
CA HIS A 378 8.97 -8.11 13.79
C HIS A 378 10.49 -8.13 13.89
N ALA A 379 11.14 -8.62 12.84
CA ALA A 379 12.56 -8.43 12.59
C ALA A 379 12.73 -7.95 11.14
N THR A 380 12.96 -6.66 10.95
CA THR A 380 13.04 -6.02 9.63
C THR A 380 14.50 -5.80 9.26
N PRO A 381 14.94 -6.17 8.05
CA PRO A 381 16.31 -5.89 7.62
C PRO A 381 16.58 -4.39 7.55
N LEU A 382 17.79 -3.99 7.97
CA LEU A 382 18.23 -2.59 7.91
C LEU A 382 18.31 -2.08 6.46
N SER A 383 18.68 -2.96 5.52
CA SER A 383 18.76 -2.69 4.09
C SER A 383 18.14 -3.84 3.28
N VAL A 384 17.48 -3.50 2.18
CA VAL A 384 16.96 -4.47 1.20
C VAL A 384 17.79 -4.48 -0.10
N ALA A 385 18.81 -3.62 -0.18
CA ALA A 385 19.58 -3.37 -1.39
C ALA A 385 20.21 -4.65 -1.96
N ASP A 386 20.88 -5.45 -1.11
CA ASP A 386 21.57 -6.66 -1.55
C ASP A 386 20.60 -7.73 -2.03
N SER A 387 19.47 -7.91 -1.33
CA SER A 387 18.42 -8.86 -1.71
C SER A 387 17.81 -8.48 -3.07
N VAL A 388 17.46 -7.20 -3.27
CA VAL A 388 16.93 -6.72 -4.55
C VAL A 388 17.96 -6.83 -5.67
N ALA A 389 19.20 -6.39 -5.44
CA ALA A 389 20.27 -6.45 -6.43
C ALA A 389 20.57 -7.90 -6.85
N SER A 390 20.56 -8.83 -5.91
CA SER A 390 20.70 -10.27 -6.18
C SER A 390 19.59 -10.79 -7.08
N GLN A 391 18.33 -10.42 -6.82
CA GLN A 391 17.18 -10.83 -7.63
C GLN A 391 17.26 -10.30 -9.06
N ILE A 392 17.68 -9.04 -9.23
CA ILE A 392 17.88 -8.43 -10.55
C ILE A 392 19.01 -9.13 -11.31
N LYS A 393 20.14 -9.43 -10.64
CA LYS A 393 21.28 -10.12 -11.26
C LYS A 393 20.96 -11.56 -11.68
N ARG A 394 20.10 -12.26 -10.94
CA ARG A 394 19.72 -13.65 -11.22
C ARG A 394 18.79 -13.79 -12.44
N LYS A 395 18.02 -12.75 -12.78
CA LYS A 395 17.05 -12.81 -13.88
C LYS A 395 17.51 -12.01 -15.09
N VAL A 396 17.50 -12.66 -16.25
CA VAL A 396 17.71 -11.98 -17.53
C VAL A 396 16.40 -11.27 -17.90
N GLY A 397 16.43 -9.95 -17.99
CA GLY A 397 15.27 -9.15 -18.39
C GLY A 397 15.44 -7.68 -18.06
N ALA A 398 14.52 -6.85 -18.55
CA ALA A 398 14.48 -5.44 -18.24
C ALA A 398 13.73 -5.17 -16.93
N TRP A 399 14.22 -4.20 -16.15
CA TRP A 399 13.62 -3.81 -14.88
C TRP A 399 13.34 -2.31 -14.90
N ILE A 400 12.06 -1.95 -14.93
CA ILE A 400 11.62 -0.55 -15.03
C ILE A 400 10.97 -0.15 -13.72
N PHE A 401 11.48 0.91 -13.10
CA PHE A 401 10.96 1.51 -11.88
C PHE A 401 10.41 2.88 -12.22
N THR A 402 9.12 3.10 -12.07
CA THR A 402 8.49 4.40 -12.36
C THR A 402 7.64 4.89 -11.19
N SER A 403 7.69 6.19 -10.94
CA SER A 403 6.86 6.86 -9.95
C SER A 403 6.79 8.37 -10.26
N ALA A 404 5.81 9.06 -9.69
CA ALA A 404 5.74 10.51 -9.76
C ALA A 404 6.86 11.20 -8.94
N THR A 405 7.44 10.49 -7.98
CA THR A 405 8.34 11.05 -6.97
C THR A 405 9.37 10.01 -6.54
N LEU A 406 10.59 10.08 -7.08
CA LEU A 406 11.74 9.23 -6.72
C LEU A 406 12.98 10.07 -6.41
N ALA A 407 13.18 11.15 -7.16
CA ALA A 407 14.30 12.05 -7.06
C ALA A 407 14.01 13.24 -6.14
N VAL A 408 15.05 13.66 -5.42
CA VAL A 408 15.07 14.87 -4.62
C VAL A 408 16.03 15.85 -5.28
N LYS A 409 15.54 16.99 -5.76
CA LYS A 409 16.32 17.93 -6.58
C LYS A 409 17.00 17.27 -7.80
N GLN A 410 16.25 16.42 -8.50
CA GLN A 410 16.73 15.68 -9.68
C GLN A 410 17.81 14.62 -9.41
N ASP A 411 18.11 14.34 -8.13
CA ASP A 411 19.05 13.30 -7.72
C ASP A 411 18.30 12.03 -7.27
N PHE A 412 18.62 10.90 -7.91
CA PHE A 412 18.07 9.57 -7.62
C PHE A 412 18.91 8.77 -6.62
N SER A 413 20.08 9.26 -6.20
CA SER A 413 21.07 8.50 -5.40
C SER A 413 20.45 7.85 -4.15
N HIS A 414 19.54 8.54 -3.48
CA HIS A 414 18.82 8.01 -2.33
C HIS A 414 18.02 6.74 -2.66
N TYR A 415 17.24 6.76 -3.74
CA TYR A 415 16.43 5.63 -4.16
C TYR A 415 17.30 4.48 -4.69
N LEU A 416 18.33 4.80 -5.49
CA LEU A 416 19.26 3.81 -6.03
C LEU A 416 19.98 3.06 -4.92
N GLN A 417 20.50 3.77 -3.91
CA GLN A 417 21.21 3.17 -2.79
C GLN A 417 20.28 2.29 -1.94
N GLN A 418 19.04 2.72 -1.68
CA GLN A 418 18.07 1.93 -0.91
C GLN A 418 17.69 0.61 -1.59
N MET A 419 17.67 0.59 -2.91
CA MET A 419 17.26 -0.56 -3.71
C MET A 419 18.44 -1.35 -4.30
N GLY A 420 19.69 -0.93 -4.07
CA GLY A 420 20.88 -1.59 -4.63
C GLY A 420 20.99 -1.47 -6.15
N LEU A 421 20.57 -0.33 -6.72
CA LEU A 421 20.44 -0.08 -8.16
C LEU A 421 21.55 0.83 -8.70
N ASP A 422 22.78 0.71 -8.22
CA ASP A 422 23.87 1.67 -8.51
C ASP A 422 24.20 1.81 -10.01
N GLN A 423 23.90 0.78 -10.82
CA GLN A 423 24.14 0.78 -12.27
C GLN A 423 22.90 1.10 -13.11
N ALA A 424 21.78 1.47 -12.49
CA ALA A 424 20.56 1.78 -13.22
C ALA A 424 20.70 3.07 -14.03
N LYS A 425 20.14 3.08 -15.24
CA LYS A 425 19.93 4.33 -15.98
C LYS A 425 18.82 5.12 -15.30
N THR A 426 18.96 6.45 -15.30
CA THR A 426 17.95 7.34 -14.72
C THR A 426 17.46 8.36 -15.72
N ALA A 427 16.18 8.71 -15.64
CA ALA A 427 15.61 9.80 -16.42
C ALA A 427 14.51 10.51 -15.61
N LEU A 428 14.39 11.82 -15.81
CA LEU A 428 13.40 12.66 -15.14
C LEU A 428 12.68 13.54 -16.14
N TRP A 429 11.35 13.49 -16.11
CA TRP A 429 10.49 14.37 -16.89
C TRP A 429 9.56 15.16 -15.97
N ASN A 430 9.63 16.48 -16.07
CA ASN A 430 8.75 17.38 -15.34
C ASN A 430 7.30 17.21 -15.78
N SER A 431 6.37 17.53 -14.87
CA SER A 431 4.95 17.60 -15.21
C SER A 431 4.69 18.66 -16.27
N PRO A 432 3.72 18.44 -17.19
CA PRO A 432 3.36 19.42 -18.21
C PRO A 432 2.55 20.61 -17.69
N PHE A 433 2.11 20.59 -16.42
CA PHE A 433 1.18 21.59 -15.87
C PHE A 433 1.85 22.92 -15.53
N ASN A 434 1.10 24.01 -15.65
CA ASN A 434 1.54 25.35 -15.28
C ASN A 434 1.18 25.66 -13.82
N TYR A 435 1.95 25.08 -12.90
CA TYR A 435 1.71 25.24 -11.46
C TYR A 435 1.75 26.69 -10.95
N GLN A 436 2.45 27.61 -11.63
CA GLN A 436 2.50 29.02 -11.23
C GLN A 436 1.16 29.71 -11.38
N GLU A 437 0.39 29.35 -12.41
CA GLU A 437 -0.95 29.89 -12.69
C GLU A 437 -2.05 29.04 -12.05
N GLN A 438 -1.85 27.72 -12.02
CA GLN A 438 -2.85 26.76 -11.56
C GLN A 438 -2.89 26.62 -10.04
N GLY A 439 -1.84 26.94 -9.29
CA GLY A 439 -1.89 26.71 -7.85
C GLY A 439 -1.09 27.65 -6.97
N VAL A 440 -1.56 27.73 -5.72
CA VAL A 440 -0.95 28.55 -4.67
C VAL A 440 -0.49 27.66 -3.53
N LEU A 441 0.78 27.79 -3.14
CA LEU A 441 1.32 27.29 -1.89
C LEU A 441 1.14 28.38 -0.81
N TYR A 442 0.24 28.12 0.13
CA TYR A 442 -0.06 28.98 1.26
C TYR A 442 0.55 28.43 2.55
N VAL A 443 1.33 29.27 3.24
CA VAL A 443 1.89 28.94 4.57
C VAL A 443 1.43 30.00 5.57
N PRO A 444 0.47 29.69 6.47
CA PRO A 444 -0.07 30.65 7.42
C PRO A 444 1.00 31.26 8.33
N GLU A 445 0.78 32.51 8.73
CA GLU A 445 1.61 33.18 9.73
C GLU A 445 1.11 32.92 11.15
N GLY A 446 2.01 33.00 12.13
CA GLY A 446 1.64 32.88 13.55
C GLY A 446 1.27 31.47 14.02
N MET A 447 1.51 30.42 13.21
CA MET A 447 1.31 29.05 13.65
C MET A 447 2.24 28.70 14.82
N PRO A 448 1.73 28.05 15.90
CA PRO A 448 2.58 27.56 16.98
C PRO A 448 3.50 26.41 16.51
N ASP A 449 4.46 26.01 17.36
CA ASP A 449 5.28 24.83 17.08
C ASP A 449 4.38 23.57 16.98
N PRO A 450 4.65 22.63 16.05
CA PRO A 450 3.86 21.40 15.89
C PRO A 450 3.72 20.54 17.15
N ASN A 451 4.60 20.67 18.14
CA ASN A 451 4.51 19.95 19.42
C ASN A 451 3.66 20.69 20.47
N ASN A 452 3.19 21.91 20.19
CA ASN A 452 2.35 22.66 21.10
C ASN A 452 0.95 22.02 21.22
N PRO A 453 0.40 21.84 22.44
CA PRO A 453 -0.95 21.29 22.64
C PRO A 453 -2.07 21.98 21.85
N ILE A 454 -1.97 23.30 21.60
CA ILE A 454 -3.00 24.04 20.83
C ILE A 454 -2.80 23.97 19.31
N TYR A 455 -1.85 23.18 18.82
CA TYR A 455 -1.50 23.19 17.40
C TYR A 455 -2.67 22.73 16.51
N SER A 456 -3.32 21.62 16.85
CA SER A 456 -4.46 21.10 16.07
C SER A 456 -5.61 22.09 16.03
N SER A 457 -5.88 22.81 17.12
CA SER A 457 -6.93 23.82 17.17
C SER A 457 -6.61 25.03 16.31
N GLU A 458 -5.35 25.48 16.29
CA GLU A 458 -4.90 26.53 15.39
C GLU A 458 -4.97 26.09 13.91
N VAL A 459 -4.63 24.82 13.61
CA VAL A 459 -4.80 24.28 12.25
C VAL A 459 -6.26 24.36 11.80
N ALA A 460 -7.20 23.90 12.63
CA ALA A 460 -8.64 23.97 12.31
C ALA A 460 -9.12 25.42 12.10
N ALA A 461 -8.71 26.33 12.99
CA ALA A 461 -9.05 27.75 12.89
C ALA A 461 -8.50 28.42 11.62
N ARG A 462 -7.27 28.08 11.20
CA ARG A 462 -6.67 28.61 9.96
C ARG A 462 -7.20 27.92 8.70
N ALA A 463 -7.62 26.67 8.80
CA ALA A 463 -8.20 25.91 7.69
C ALA A 463 -9.60 26.43 7.32
N LEU A 464 -10.42 26.78 8.31
CA LEU A 464 -11.80 27.20 8.11
C LEU A 464 -12.01 28.29 7.04
N PRO A 465 -11.32 29.45 7.07
CA PRO A 465 -11.50 30.47 6.04
C PRO A 465 -11.01 30.03 4.65
N VAL A 466 -10.06 29.09 4.58
CA VAL A 466 -9.60 28.52 3.31
C VAL A 466 -10.64 27.55 2.75
N ILE A 467 -11.23 26.70 3.60
CA ILE A 467 -12.33 25.79 3.25
C ILE A 467 -13.54 26.58 2.74
N GLN A 468 -13.86 27.72 3.37
CA GLN A 468 -14.92 28.61 2.90
C GLN A 468 -14.59 29.20 1.53
N ALA A 469 -13.35 29.66 1.32
CA ALA A 469 -12.91 30.21 0.03
C ALA A 469 -12.95 29.17 -1.09
N SER A 470 -12.62 27.90 -0.79
CA SER A 470 -12.75 26.80 -1.73
C SER A 470 -14.17 26.23 -1.84
N GLN A 471 -15.13 26.72 -1.05
CA GLN A 471 -16.51 26.20 -0.99
C GLN A 471 -16.57 24.70 -0.67
N GLY A 472 -15.84 24.28 0.36
CA GLY A 472 -15.57 22.87 0.60
C GLY A 472 -14.48 22.37 -0.34
N ARG A 473 -14.71 21.26 -1.05
CA ARG A 473 -13.78 20.73 -2.08
C ARG A 473 -12.35 20.54 -1.55
N CYS A 474 -12.26 20.06 -0.31
CA CYS A 474 -11.04 20.15 0.47
C CYS A 474 -10.64 18.80 1.06
N PHE A 475 -9.36 18.46 0.95
CA PHE A 475 -8.75 17.41 1.74
C PHE A 475 -7.95 18.02 2.89
N VAL A 476 -8.23 17.58 4.11
CA VAL A 476 -7.43 17.88 5.30
C VAL A 476 -6.63 16.64 5.66
N LEU A 477 -5.35 16.70 5.38
CA LEU A 477 -4.40 15.60 5.47
C LEU A 477 -3.56 15.75 6.74
N CYS A 478 -3.85 14.89 7.72
CA CYS A 478 -3.20 14.90 9.02
C CYS A 478 -2.09 13.85 9.10
N THR A 479 -1.01 14.22 9.78
CA THR A 479 0.15 13.35 10.06
C THR A 479 -0.09 12.35 11.20
N SER A 480 -1.16 12.51 12.00
CA SER A 480 -1.52 11.57 13.06
C SER A 480 -3.03 11.37 13.18
N LEU A 481 -3.45 10.17 13.63
CA LEU A 481 -4.86 9.87 13.89
C LEU A 481 -5.46 10.75 15.00
N ARG A 482 -4.64 11.14 15.99
CA ARG A 482 -5.07 12.06 17.06
C ARG A 482 -5.44 13.43 16.48
N ALA A 483 -4.54 14.03 15.69
CA ALA A 483 -4.78 15.32 15.06
C ALA A 483 -6.00 15.26 14.12
N MET A 484 -6.14 14.17 13.36
CA MET A 484 -7.28 13.94 12.47
C MET A 484 -8.62 13.99 13.21
N ARG A 485 -8.75 13.27 14.33
CA ARG A 485 -9.98 13.25 15.15
C ARG A 485 -10.28 14.61 15.77
N GLU A 486 -9.25 15.29 16.27
CA GLU A 486 -9.35 16.61 16.89
C GLU A 486 -9.76 17.69 15.88
N ILE A 487 -9.08 17.77 14.74
CA ILE A 487 -9.40 18.73 13.67
C ILE A 487 -10.80 18.47 13.10
N TYR A 488 -11.19 17.21 12.89
CA TYR A 488 -12.55 16.87 12.45
C TYR A 488 -13.61 17.39 13.43
N ALA A 489 -13.44 17.15 14.74
CA ALA A 489 -14.40 17.59 15.74
C ALA A 489 -14.54 19.12 15.76
N LEU A 490 -13.43 19.84 15.68
CA LEU A 490 -13.41 21.30 15.66
C LEU A 490 -14.02 21.88 14.38
N LEU A 491 -13.74 21.28 13.21
CA LEU A 491 -14.36 21.71 11.95
C LEU A 491 -15.87 21.44 11.95
N LYS A 492 -16.31 20.30 12.49
CA LYS A 492 -17.73 19.97 12.63
C LYS A 492 -18.46 21.02 13.47
N GLU A 493 -17.93 21.33 14.65
CA GLU A 493 -18.48 22.36 15.52
C GLU A 493 -18.52 23.74 14.83
N ALA A 494 -17.44 24.12 14.14
CA ALA A 494 -17.38 25.39 13.42
C ALA A 494 -18.38 25.46 12.27
N PHE A 495 -18.62 24.36 11.55
CA PHE A 495 -19.61 24.30 10.47
C PHE A 495 -21.03 24.47 11.01
N GLU A 496 -21.35 23.80 12.12
CA GLU A 496 -22.64 23.93 12.81
C GLU A 496 -22.86 25.37 13.31
N GLN A 497 -21.85 25.98 13.94
CA GLN A 497 -21.93 27.36 14.46
C GLN A 497 -22.08 28.42 13.36
N GLN A 498 -21.44 28.22 12.20
CA GLN A 498 -21.47 29.18 11.09
C GLN A 498 -22.53 28.86 10.02
N GLY A 499 -23.32 27.80 10.21
CA GLY A 499 -24.34 27.37 9.25
C GLY A 499 -23.77 26.94 7.90
N LEU A 500 -22.60 26.31 7.89
CA LEU A 500 -21.95 25.82 6.68
C LEU A 500 -22.45 24.42 6.32
N GLU A 501 -23.06 24.27 5.14
CA GLU A 501 -23.67 23.00 4.70
C GLU A 501 -22.69 22.07 3.93
N TYR A 502 -21.38 22.21 4.14
CA TYR A 502 -20.40 21.33 3.49
C TYR A 502 -20.43 19.94 4.12
N PRO A 503 -20.59 18.85 3.34
CA PRO A 503 -20.50 17.50 3.87
C PRO A 503 -19.10 17.24 4.46
N LEU A 504 -19.03 16.85 5.73
CA LEU A 504 -17.77 16.54 6.41
C LEU A 504 -17.59 15.03 6.54
N LEU A 505 -16.54 14.50 5.92
CA LEU A 505 -16.20 13.09 5.89
C LEU A 505 -14.92 12.86 6.69
N VAL A 506 -14.81 11.72 7.41
CA VAL A 506 -13.57 11.36 8.11
C VAL A 506 -13.19 9.90 7.89
N GLN A 507 -11.88 9.68 7.77
CA GLN A 507 -11.33 8.34 7.73
C GLN A 507 -11.74 7.53 8.98
N GLY A 508 -12.24 6.32 8.75
CA GLY A 508 -12.66 5.38 9.79
C GLY A 508 -14.17 5.19 9.86
N GLU A 509 -14.98 6.08 9.25
CA GLU A 509 -16.45 5.91 9.18
C GLU A 509 -16.89 4.84 8.17
N SER A 510 -16.14 4.69 7.08
CA SER A 510 -16.42 3.73 6.00
C SER A 510 -15.12 3.36 5.30
N SER A 511 -15.22 2.46 4.30
CA SER A 511 -14.05 2.08 3.51
C SER A 511 -13.45 3.28 2.79
N ARG A 512 -12.14 3.25 2.51
CA ARG A 512 -11.46 4.33 1.79
C ARG A 512 -12.08 4.56 0.41
N SER A 513 -12.41 3.50 -0.31
CA SER A 513 -13.03 3.57 -1.65
C SER A 513 -14.39 4.26 -1.59
N GLU A 514 -15.22 3.90 -0.62
CA GLU A 514 -16.55 4.50 -0.41
C GLU A 514 -16.45 5.98 -0.03
N LEU A 515 -15.52 6.34 0.88
CA LEU A 515 -15.30 7.74 1.26
C LEU A 515 -14.93 8.61 0.06
N LEU A 516 -14.05 8.10 -0.82
CA LEU A 516 -13.63 8.82 -2.03
C LEU A 516 -14.77 8.92 -3.04
N GLU A 517 -15.58 7.87 -3.17
CA GLU A 517 -16.72 7.89 -4.07
C GLU A 517 -17.78 8.88 -3.60
N ARG A 518 -18.12 8.87 -2.31
CA ARG A 518 -19.00 9.88 -1.69
C ARG A 518 -18.44 11.28 -1.87
N PHE A 519 -17.13 11.49 -1.68
CA PHE A 519 -16.50 12.78 -1.89
C PHE A 519 -16.69 13.28 -3.33
N ARG A 520 -16.50 12.42 -4.34
CA ARG A 520 -16.73 12.76 -5.75
C ARG A 520 -18.19 13.07 -6.04
N GLN A 521 -19.12 12.27 -5.53
CA GLN A 521 -20.56 12.44 -5.77
C GLN A 521 -21.11 13.71 -5.13
N LEU A 522 -20.64 14.06 -3.92
CA LEU A 522 -21.06 15.25 -3.20
C LEU A 522 -20.51 16.54 -3.84
N GLY A 523 -19.31 16.47 -4.44
CA GLY A 523 -18.73 17.57 -5.23
C GLY A 523 -18.26 18.80 -4.44
N ASN A 524 -18.71 18.99 -3.19
CA ASN A 524 -18.32 20.09 -2.30
C ASN A 524 -17.91 19.60 -0.89
N ALA A 525 -17.62 18.31 -0.73
CA ALA A 525 -17.29 17.74 0.57
C ALA A 525 -15.92 18.20 1.10
N VAL A 526 -15.74 18.06 2.42
CA VAL A 526 -14.46 18.18 3.12
C VAL A 526 -14.11 16.81 3.69
N LEU A 527 -12.96 16.26 3.31
CA LEU A 527 -12.51 14.96 3.79
C LEU A 527 -11.29 15.12 4.69
N VAL A 528 -11.41 14.67 5.95
CA VAL A 528 -10.32 14.66 6.93
C VAL A 528 -9.73 13.25 7.00
N GLY A 529 -8.45 13.09 6.68
CA GLY A 529 -7.78 11.78 6.59
C GLY A 529 -6.34 11.82 7.08
N SER A 530 -5.80 10.63 7.38
CA SER A 530 -4.39 10.46 7.78
C SER A 530 -3.46 10.29 6.56
N GLN A 531 -2.18 9.95 6.80
CA GLN A 531 -1.19 9.62 5.76
C GLN A 531 -1.70 8.59 4.72
N SER A 532 -2.58 7.67 5.12
CA SER A 532 -3.17 6.70 4.19
C SER A 532 -3.99 7.32 3.05
N PHE A 533 -4.44 8.57 3.21
CA PHE A 533 -5.06 9.40 2.19
C PHE A 533 -4.05 10.35 1.54
N TRP A 534 -2.74 10.04 1.51
CA TRP A 534 -1.73 10.86 0.79
C TRP A 534 -1.36 10.28 -0.56
N GLU A 535 -1.53 8.97 -0.79
CA GLU A 535 -1.25 8.29 -2.07
C GLU A 535 -2.51 7.63 -2.67
N GLY A 536 -2.54 7.34 -3.97
CA GLY A 536 -3.54 6.46 -4.60
C GLY A 536 -5.00 6.95 -4.61
N VAL A 537 -5.24 8.25 -4.61
CA VAL A 537 -6.58 8.83 -4.78
C VAL A 537 -6.63 9.50 -6.14
N ASP A 538 -7.69 9.32 -6.91
CA ASP A 538 -7.96 10.08 -8.15
C ASP A 538 -9.28 10.84 -8.06
N VAL A 539 -9.19 12.15 -7.82
CA VAL A 539 -10.32 13.08 -7.89
C VAL A 539 -9.91 14.15 -8.89
N ARG A 540 -10.52 14.11 -10.09
CA ARG A 540 -10.24 15.05 -11.18
C ARG A 540 -11.22 16.22 -11.13
N GLY A 541 -10.79 17.37 -11.64
CA GLY A 541 -11.63 18.54 -11.81
C GLY A 541 -11.94 19.24 -10.50
N GLU A 542 -13.01 20.03 -10.51
CA GLU A 542 -13.31 20.97 -9.43
C GLU A 542 -13.57 20.31 -8.08
N ALA A 543 -13.94 19.03 -8.00
CA ALA A 543 -14.29 18.38 -6.74
C ALA A 543 -13.18 18.42 -5.67
N LEU A 544 -11.91 18.59 -6.05
CA LEU A 544 -10.80 18.83 -5.13
C LEU A 544 -9.98 20.06 -5.55
N SER A 545 -10.24 21.21 -4.91
CA SER A 545 -9.55 22.46 -5.18
C SER A 545 -8.70 22.97 -4.00
N CYS A 546 -8.74 22.28 -2.86
CA CYS A 546 -7.90 22.61 -1.70
C CYS A 546 -7.31 21.35 -1.06
N VAL A 547 -6.02 21.40 -0.74
CA VAL A 547 -5.34 20.40 0.07
C VAL A 547 -4.67 21.11 1.24
N ILE A 548 -5.04 20.73 2.45
CA ILE A 548 -4.50 21.26 3.71
C ILE A 548 -3.68 20.17 4.37
N ILE A 549 -2.42 20.45 4.66
CA ILE A 549 -1.50 19.54 5.35
C ILE A 549 -1.19 20.13 6.72
N ASP A 550 -1.50 19.38 7.78
CA ASP A 550 -1.33 19.87 9.16
C ASP A 550 0.15 20.09 9.48
N LYS A 551 1.02 19.11 9.25
CA LYS A 551 2.44 19.11 9.62
C LYS A 551 3.28 18.51 8.51
N LEU A 552 4.58 18.84 8.48
CA LEU A 552 5.52 18.13 7.62
C LEU A 552 5.56 16.64 8.02
N PRO A 553 5.48 15.71 7.05
CA PRO A 553 5.31 14.27 7.28
C PRO A 553 6.63 13.59 7.68
N PHE A 554 7.27 14.10 8.72
CA PHE A 554 8.37 13.40 9.35
C PHE A 554 7.82 12.18 10.08
N SER A 555 8.42 11.02 9.82
CA SER A 555 8.12 9.80 10.55
C SER A 555 8.30 9.99 12.06
N PRO A 556 7.46 9.35 12.90
CA PRO A 556 7.55 9.47 14.35
C PRO A 556 8.94 9.06 14.85
N PRO A 557 9.54 9.79 15.81
CA PRO A 557 10.85 9.44 16.38
C PRO A 557 10.82 8.11 17.16
N ASP A 558 9.64 7.69 17.61
CA ASP A 558 9.44 6.41 18.31
C ASP A 558 9.31 5.22 17.35
N ASP A 559 9.36 5.44 16.02
CA ASP A 559 9.38 4.32 15.08
C ASP A 559 10.71 3.54 15.22
N PRO A 560 10.65 2.26 15.60
CA PRO A 560 11.83 1.49 15.97
C PRO A 560 12.73 1.16 14.77
N VAL A 561 12.14 0.94 13.59
CA VAL A 561 12.90 0.65 12.36
C VAL A 561 13.65 1.90 11.92
N LEU A 562 12.98 3.05 11.95
CA LEU A 562 13.60 4.33 11.66
C LEU A 562 14.72 4.65 12.64
N ALA A 563 14.49 4.48 13.95
CA ALA A 563 15.49 4.77 14.97
C ALA A 563 16.78 3.97 14.75
N ALA A 564 16.66 2.68 14.45
CA ALA A 564 17.80 1.83 14.16
C ALA A 564 18.51 2.18 12.84
N ARG A 565 17.77 2.53 11.78
CA ARG A 565 18.36 3.06 10.54
C ARG A 565 19.12 4.37 10.79
N ILE A 566 18.58 5.25 11.63
CA ILE A 566 19.22 6.50 12.03
C ILE A 566 20.52 6.21 12.78
N GLU A 567 20.50 5.31 13.75
CA GLU A 567 21.68 4.91 14.52
C GLU A 567 22.77 4.34 13.62
N GLN A 568 22.42 3.45 12.68
CA GLN A 568 23.36 2.87 11.72
C GLN A 568 24.00 3.93 10.82
N LEU A 569 23.19 4.85 10.27
CA LEU A 569 23.70 5.93 9.42
C LEU A 569 24.63 6.86 10.22
N ASN A 570 24.25 7.24 11.43
CA ASN A 570 25.07 8.08 12.29
C ASN A 570 26.38 7.38 12.68
N ALA A 571 26.36 6.05 12.92
CA ALA A 571 27.56 5.25 13.18
C ALA A 571 28.52 5.20 11.98
N GLN A 572 27.99 5.33 10.76
CA GLN A 572 28.78 5.49 9.52
C GLN A 572 29.29 6.93 9.30
N GLY A 573 29.06 7.84 10.25
CA GLY A 573 29.43 9.27 10.13
C GLY A 573 28.54 10.07 9.20
N LYS A 574 27.41 9.51 8.76
CA LYS A 574 26.42 10.15 7.89
C LYS A 574 25.41 10.96 8.68
N ASN A 575 24.76 11.92 8.03
CA ASN A 575 23.69 12.69 8.68
C ASN A 575 22.34 12.06 8.33
N ALA A 576 21.84 11.17 9.21
CA ALA A 576 20.60 10.43 8.96
C ALA A 576 19.38 11.33 8.70
N PHE A 577 19.31 12.50 9.35
CA PHE A 577 18.24 13.46 9.10
C PHE A 577 18.28 13.98 7.65
N MET A 578 19.46 14.36 7.16
CA MET A 578 19.64 14.94 5.83
C MET A 578 19.62 13.89 4.70
N GLU A 579 20.08 12.68 4.99
CA GLU A 579 20.25 11.61 4.01
C GLU A 579 19.05 10.67 3.93
N TYR A 580 18.22 10.57 4.98
CA TYR A 580 17.09 9.64 5.01
C TYR A 580 15.75 10.33 5.32
N GLN A 581 15.64 10.96 6.50
CA GLN A 581 14.35 11.49 6.97
C GLN A 581 13.82 12.62 6.08
N LEU A 582 14.70 13.55 5.68
CA LEU A 582 14.32 14.68 4.84
C LEU A 582 13.91 14.25 3.43
N PRO A 583 14.68 13.43 2.68
CA PRO A 583 14.25 12.88 1.39
C PRO A 583 12.89 12.17 1.45
N TYR A 584 12.70 11.28 2.44
CA TYR A 584 11.43 10.58 2.62
C TYR A 584 10.27 11.55 2.82
N SER A 585 10.41 12.52 3.72
CA SER A 585 9.38 13.53 4.00
C SER A 585 9.05 14.39 2.76
N VAL A 586 10.05 14.70 1.94
CA VAL A 586 9.87 15.44 0.68
C VAL A 586 9.05 14.62 -0.32
N ILE A 587 9.36 13.34 -0.47
CA ILE A 587 8.64 12.42 -1.36
C ILE A 587 7.18 12.31 -0.92
N THR A 588 6.92 12.03 0.35
CA THR A 588 5.57 11.95 0.92
C THR A 588 4.81 13.26 0.72
N LEU A 589 5.44 14.42 0.95
CA LEU A 589 4.82 15.72 0.73
C LEU A 589 4.50 15.98 -0.75
N LYS A 590 5.38 15.62 -1.68
CA LYS A 590 5.10 15.69 -3.12
C LYS A 590 3.88 14.84 -3.49
N GLN A 591 3.74 13.64 -2.91
CA GLN A 591 2.59 12.76 -3.15
C GLN A 591 1.27 13.37 -2.66
N GLY A 592 1.26 13.93 -1.44
CA GLY A 592 0.10 14.67 -0.93
C GLY A 592 -0.25 15.90 -1.79
N ALA A 593 0.76 16.67 -2.21
CA ALA A 593 0.60 17.86 -3.05
C ALA A 593 0.16 17.53 -4.50
N GLY A 594 0.63 16.41 -5.06
CA GLY A 594 0.32 15.96 -6.42
C GLY A 594 -1.14 15.61 -6.67
N ARG A 595 -1.98 15.68 -5.62
CA ARG A 595 -3.42 15.49 -5.69
C ARG A 595 -4.18 16.70 -6.20
N LEU A 596 -3.60 17.88 -6.01
CA LEU A 596 -4.26 19.16 -6.21
C LEU A 596 -4.48 19.49 -7.68
N ILE A 597 -3.48 19.21 -8.52
CA ILE A 597 -3.49 19.53 -9.96
C ILE A 597 -3.24 18.25 -10.75
N ARG A 598 -4.24 17.81 -11.51
CA ARG A 598 -4.26 16.59 -12.31
C ARG A 598 -4.65 16.81 -13.77
N ASP A 599 -5.22 17.96 -14.06
CA ASP A 599 -5.58 18.43 -15.38
C ASP A 599 -5.00 19.83 -15.64
N GLU A 600 -4.93 20.24 -16.90
CA GLU A 600 -4.45 21.56 -17.34
C GLU A 600 -5.40 22.68 -16.93
N HIS A 601 -6.66 22.35 -16.64
CA HIS A 601 -7.68 23.29 -16.17
C HIS A 601 -7.85 23.31 -14.65
N ASP A 602 -7.23 22.37 -13.93
CA ASP A 602 -7.35 22.31 -12.47
C ASP A 602 -6.74 23.57 -11.85
N ARG A 603 -7.39 24.07 -10.81
CA ARG A 603 -6.91 25.18 -10.00
C ARG A 603 -7.09 24.87 -8.53
N GLY A 604 -6.09 25.21 -7.71
CA GLY A 604 -6.25 24.96 -6.28
C GLY A 604 -5.18 25.52 -5.37
N VAL A 605 -5.41 25.33 -4.06
CA VAL A 605 -4.52 25.84 -3.01
C VAL A 605 -3.99 24.69 -2.17
N LEU A 606 -2.67 24.61 -2.07
CA LEU A 606 -1.96 23.76 -1.11
C LEU A 606 -1.63 24.60 0.12
N MET A 607 -2.27 24.32 1.24
CA MET A 607 -1.98 24.93 2.53
C MET A 607 -1.10 24.01 3.36
N ILE A 608 0.04 24.51 3.85
CA ILE A 608 0.91 23.79 4.79
C ILE A 608 0.98 24.59 6.08
N CYS A 609 0.45 24.03 7.17
CA CYS A 609 0.33 24.72 8.45
C CYS A 609 1.62 24.66 9.31
N ASP A 610 2.67 23.99 8.82
CA ASP A 610 3.90 23.79 9.57
C ASP A 610 4.87 24.98 9.45
N PRO A 611 5.15 25.73 10.54
CA PRO A 611 6.06 26.88 10.47
C PRO A 611 7.51 26.47 10.18
N ARG A 612 7.89 25.20 10.37
CA ARG A 612 9.24 24.67 10.10
C ARG A 612 9.61 24.76 8.62
N LEU A 613 8.62 24.82 7.72
CA LEU A 613 8.86 25.02 6.29
C LEU A 613 9.57 26.35 5.99
N ILE A 614 9.35 27.37 6.83
CA ILE A 614 9.97 28.70 6.71
C ILE A 614 11.11 28.86 7.72
N SER A 615 10.91 28.45 8.97
CA SER A 615 11.83 28.75 10.07
C SER A 615 13.09 27.87 10.10
N LYS A 616 13.06 26.68 9.50
CA LYS A 616 14.20 25.74 9.49
C LYS A 616 14.94 25.80 8.15
N SER A 617 16.26 25.63 8.21
CA SER A 617 17.14 25.65 7.01
C SER A 617 16.76 24.60 5.96
N TYR A 618 16.34 23.41 6.40
CA TYR A 618 15.87 22.34 5.50
C TYR A 618 14.53 22.67 4.83
N GLY A 619 13.74 23.59 5.37
CA GLY A 619 12.46 24.00 4.81
C GLY A 619 12.61 24.51 3.37
N LYS A 620 13.73 25.17 3.07
CA LYS A 620 14.10 25.57 1.71
C LYS A 620 14.20 24.40 0.73
N ARG A 621 14.78 23.27 1.17
CA ARG A 621 14.91 22.06 0.34
C ARG A 621 13.54 21.42 0.09
N ILE A 622 12.63 21.48 1.06
CA ILE A 622 11.27 20.96 0.93
C ILE A 622 10.47 21.74 -0.11
N TRP A 623 10.30 23.05 0.07
CA TRP A 623 9.45 23.81 -0.87
C TRP A 623 10.04 23.88 -2.28
N GLN A 624 11.37 23.86 -2.43
CA GLN A 624 12.02 23.78 -3.74
C GLN A 624 11.79 22.44 -4.46
N SER A 625 11.39 21.40 -3.73
CA SER A 625 11.09 20.10 -4.30
C SER A 625 9.61 19.95 -4.66
N LEU A 626 8.75 20.83 -4.17
CA LEU A 626 7.34 20.86 -4.57
C LEU A 626 7.20 21.45 -5.98
N PRO A 627 6.06 21.21 -6.67
CA PRO A 627 5.74 21.95 -7.88
C PRO A 627 5.87 23.47 -7.68
N SER A 628 6.15 24.19 -8.76
CA SER A 628 6.44 25.63 -8.77
C SER A 628 5.21 26.51 -8.55
N PHE A 629 4.43 26.24 -7.50
CA PHE A 629 3.25 27.01 -7.11
C PHE A 629 3.59 28.49 -6.85
N LYS A 630 2.63 29.37 -7.10
CA LYS A 630 2.68 30.75 -6.56
C LYS A 630 2.71 30.67 -5.04
N ARG A 631 3.60 31.40 -4.39
CA ARG A 631 3.80 31.30 -2.92
C ARG A 631 3.20 32.50 -2.22
N THR A 632 2.47 32.27 -1.14
CA THR A 632 1.92 33.34 -0.31
C THR A 632 1.90 32.97 1.18
N ARG A 633 1.86 34.00 2.02
CA ARG A 633 1.60 33.89 3.46
C ARG A 633 0.35 34.66 3.87
N GLN A 634 -0.33 35.30 2.92
CA GLN A 634 -1.48 36.14 3.18
C GLN A 634 -2.77 35.42 2.77
N LEU A 635 -3.70 35.28 3.72
CA LEU A 635 -5.02 34.69 3.46
C LEU A 635 -5.80 35.44 2.37
N ALA A 636 -5.64 36.76 2.28
CA ALA A 636 -6.31 37.58 1.28
C ALA A 636 -5.96 37.14 -0.15
N GLU A 637 -4.71 36.75 -0.41
CA GLU A 637 -4.30 36.27 -1.74
C GLU A 637 -4.92 34.91 -2.08
N VAL A 638 -5.16 34.05 -1.07
CA VAL A 638 -5.85 32.77 -1.23
C VAL A 638 -7.33 32.99 -1.58
N GLN A 639 -7.99 33.91 -0.87
CA GLN A 639 -9.38 34.28 -1.16
C GLN A 639 -9.51 34.94 -2.55
N GLN A 640 -8.55 35.80 -2.92
CA GLN A 640 -8.49 36.39 -4.25
C GLN A 640 -8.29 35.33 -5.34
N PHE A 641 -7.43 34.34 -5.09
CA PHE A 641 -7.18 33.25 -6.04
C PHE A 641 -8.45 32.45 -6.36
N PHE A 642 -9.25 32.10 -5.34
CA PHE A 642 -10.51 31.37 -5.54
C PHE A 642 -11.63 32.24 -6.11
N SER A 643 -11.67 33.54 -5.81
CA SER A 643 -12.67 34.46 -6.36
C SER A 643 -12.39 34.92 -7.78
N ALA A 644 -11.13 34.87 -8.24
CA ALA A 644 -10.77 35.15 -9.61
C ALA A 644 -11.39 34.08 -10.54
N GLN A 645 -12.33 34.49 -11.39
CA GLN A 645 -12.87 33.63 -12.44
C GLN A 645 -11.71 33.08 -13.30
N PRO A 646 -11.74 31.80 -13.68
CA PRO A 646 -10.77 31.27 -14.63
C PRO A 646 -10.81 32.13 -15.90
N ALA A 647 -9.63 32.51 -16.42
CA ALA A 647 -9.56 33.12 -17.73
C ALA A 647 -10.27 32.18 -18.71
N LYS A 648 -11.34 32.65 -19.36
CA LYS A 648 -11.98 31.90 -20.44
C LYS A 648 -10.91 31.68 -21.51
N VAL A 649 -10.52 30.43 -21.71
CA VAL A 649 -9.70 30.01 -22.87
C VAL A 649 -10.62 29.82 -24.06
#